data_AF-A0AAU8DFS9-F1
#
_entry.id   AF-A0AAU8DFS9-F1
#
_cell.length_a   1.000
_cell.length_b   1.000
_cell.length_c   1.000
_cell.angle_alpha   90.00
_cell.angle_beta   90.00
_cell.angle_gamma   90.00
#
_symmetry.space_group_name_H-M   'P 1'
#
loop_
_entity.id
_entity.type
_entity.pdbx_description
1 polymer ?
#
loop_
_entity_poly.entity_id
_entity_poly.type
_entity_poly.pdbx_seq_one_letter_code
_entity_poly.pdbx_strand_id
1 'polypeptide(L)'
;MTGLGNAALSTILRSIRQDLRKENKRLVLLIEDVSTLSVLDDEVVNAVEPQDDASLCDLTSVLGMTEQAYLRLRDNQYQRVAGSGLILSFPKDASAASWADENAEIDRFIARYLNAARLPEPQVALIADHRRLGGDVSVSACDDCPAKEACHAAFGSVAFRDTVVGLFPFRPGTAPYLLDHLDESQTGVRPTQRGLLDHVTKPVMRHVDALDQGDRHPLSLPIRRKPPTDWQTLTETYLGGWAAGDQTRLRLLVEAWTRKTKAPDIASDLKALLEPFNLPEFSAKAADGGPVQPVRDAPSGAKAPGVQATGGDTVVSLQPVPAPIDAAVQKRLTDLINRLERWWSGETLETPRDYQEILLSFLKGALPLDDIRSPAVPAQRLLREANRGSIRIEDSATQAVSNRVSFAFERTQDSYDLIVALIHHAIEGRGTWDFPQSERYKRIVARWLRNHQRAMLAALDPVGLSTTVPIKHATKFLCMSAIIERRAELPRDTSAALSHVTSTEAMKLPTVLTDPLRKLYNDLPERQRTLQSFLVEETNLPQGATGGILVIDPQVIIEAITEARSDPSIAPLPPDYSASYWKSRYQAFEGLKAWAGLPGAIATEREAIGELVHTIDHVLARNGFATGGNYAGFVDFIADMARLIELLKLSFRWPSTDTDFFKRDKISDRSAPMARVLANAAAVAEGTNDTDVLLFDPQALVEVAAVVERCRLLIEAANAHAEAKLAHMIGEGDPDALESEIVAELARVTGVAQEVVA
;
A
#
# COMPACT_ATOMS: atom_id res chain seq x y z
N MET A 1 11.28 6.07 0.33
CA MET A 1 11.24 6.06 1.81
C MET A 1 12.25 7.05 2.33
N THR A 2 11.81 8.13 2.96
CA THR A 2 12.69 9.11 3.61
C THR A 2 12.41 9.07 5.10
N GLY A 3 13.37 8.57 5.88
CA GLY A 3 13.37 8.78 7.32
C GLY A 3 13.50 10.28 7.60
N LEU A 4 12.62 10.81 8.44
CA LEU A 4 12.77 12.17 8.99
C LEU A 4 14.06 12.15 9.82
N GLY A 5 15.04 12.99 9.48
CA GLY A 5 16.21 13.21 10.32
C GLY A 5 15.99 14.41 11.25
N ASN A 6 16.64 14.39 12.42
CA ASN A 6 16.81 15.39 13.49
C ASN A 6 16.36 16.86 13.23
N ALA A 7 16.64 17.42 12.05
CA ALA A 7 16.28 18.81 11.71
C ALA A 7 14.83 18.97 11.21
N ALA A 8 14.20 17.91 10.70
CA ALA A 8 12.90 18.01 10.01
C ALA A 8 11.73 18.16 10.99
N LEU A 9 11.62 17.31 12.01
CA LEU A 9 10.46 17.30 12.92
C LEU A 9 10.37 18.57 13.78
N SER A 10 11.49 19.01 14.35
CA SER A 10 11.58 20.24 15.15
C SER A 10 11.25 21.48 14.33
N THR A 11 11.69 21.53 13.08
CA THR A 11 11.37 22.63 12.14
C THR A 11 9.89 22.63 11.75
N ILE A 12 9.30 21.46 11.49
CA ILE A 12 7.87 21.32 11.17
C ILE A 12 7.02 21.78 12.35
N LEU A 13 7.30 21.29 13.57
CA LEU A 13 6.56 21.70 14.77
C LEU A 13 6.70 23.20 15.07
N ARG A 14 7.88 23.78 14.82
CA ARG A 14 8.10 25.22 14.93
C ARG A 14 7.22 25.99 13.94
N SER A 15 7.19 25.59 12.67
CA SER A 15 6.34 26.24 11.64
C SER A 15 4.86 26.18 12.01
N ILE A 16 4.38 24.99 12.40
CA ILE A 16 2.98 24.79 12.82
C ILE A 16 2.64 25.72 13.99
N ARG A 17 3.52 25.80 15.00
CA ARG A 17 3.30 26.66 16.18
C ARG A 17 3.35 28.15 15.85
N GLN A 18 4.13 28.57 14.86
CA GLN A 18 4.13 29.95 14.36
C GLN A 18 2.82 30.31 13.66
N ASP A 19 2.27 29.39 12.86
CA ASP A 19 1.01 29.62 12.17
C ASP A 19 -0.18 29.60 13.15
N LEU A 20 -0.20 28.65 14.09
CA LEU A 20 -1.20 28.63 15.17
C LEU A 20 -1.13 29.88 16.06
N ARG A 21 0.06 30.46 16.26
CA ARG A 21 0.23 31.72 17.00
C ARG A 21 -0.45 32.89 16.29
N LYS A 22 -0.30 32.99 14.97
CA LYS A 22 -0.97 34.01 14.14
C LYS A 22 -2.49 33.90 14.25
N GLU A 23 -3.00 32.69 14.42
CA GLU A 23 -4.43 32.40 14.61
C GLU A 23 -4.90 32.49 16.07
N ASN A 24 -4.03 32.89 17.00
CA ASN A 24 -4.30 32.94 18.44
C ASN A 24 -4.80 31.60 19.03
N LYS A 25 -4.31 30.48 18.48
CA LYS A 25 -4.62 29.13 18.92
C LYS A 25 -3.48 28.57 19.78
N ARG A 26 -3.77 27.52 20.54
CA ARG A 26 -2.80 26.73 21.30
C ARG A 26 -2.69 25.33 20.69
N LEU A 27 -1.52 24.71 20.83
CA LEU A 27 -1.30 23.34 20.37
C LEU A 27 -1.33 22.38 21.55
N VAL A 28 -2.21 21.38 21.50
CA VAL A 28 -2.19 20.23 22.43
C VAL A 28 -1.71 19.02 21.65
N LEU A 29 -0.61 18.42 22.09
CA LEU A 29 0.02 17.27 21.44
C LEU A 29 -0.02 16.08 22.40
N LEU A 30 -0.68 14.99 22.00
CA LEU A 30 -0.82 13.77 22.79
C LEU A 30 -0.10 12.65 22.04
N ILE A 31 0.94 12.09 22.64
CA ILE A 31 1.74 11.01 22.05
C ILE A 31 1.62 9.79 22.96
N GLU A 32 1.10 8.69 22.45
CA GLU A 32 0.72 7.51 23.26
C GLU A 32 1.92 6.66 23.69
N ASP A 33 2.90 6.43 22.82
CA ASP A 33 4.05 5.58 23.11
C ASP A 33 5.34 6.20 22.56
N VAL A 34 6.18 6.69 23.47
CA VAL A 34 7.56 7.12 23.20
C VAL A 34 8.48 6.10 23.83
N SER A 35 9.06 5.24 22.99
CA SER A 35 9.99 4.20 23.44
C SER A 35 11.42 4.71 23.25
N THR A 36 12.18 5.10 24.29
CA THR A 36 13.54 5.66 24.09
C THR A 36 14.60 4.63 23.64
N LEU A 37 14.20 3.66 22.81
CA LEU A 37 15.06 2.67 22.16
C LEU A 37 15.41 3.06 20.72
N SER A 38 14.71 4.01 20.10
CA SER A 38 14.99 4.45 18.72
C SER A 38 15.43 5.91 18.65
N VAL A 39 16.28 6.23 17.66
CA VAL A 39 16.76 7.60 17.39
C VAL A 39 15.61 8.58 17.14
N LEU A 40 14.49 8.09 16.60
CA LEU A 40 13.27 8.87 16.35
C LEU A 40 12.58 9.31 17.65
N ASP A 41 12.66 8.54 18.72
CA ASP A 41 12.00 8.86 19.99
C ASP A 41 12.70 10.00 20.75
N ASP A 42 14.04 10.09 20.64
CA ASP A 42 14.81 11.24 21.13
C ASP A 42 14.45 12.52 20.35
N GLU A 43 14.19 12.42 19.03
CA GLU A 43 13.77 13.55 18.19
C GLU A 43 12.42 14.12 18.63
N VAL A 44 11.47 13.24 18.99
CA VAL A 44 10.14 13.63 19.49
C VAL A 44 10.24 14.37 20.81
N VAL A 45 10.99 13.84 21.78
CA VAL A 45 11.18 14.49 23.10
C VAL A 45 11.84 15.86 22.94
N ASN A 46 12.88 15.96 22.10
CA ASN A 46 13.57 17.23 21.84
C ASN A 46 12.65 18.27 21.17
N ALA A 47 11.79 17.84 20.25
CA ALA A 47 10.95 18.77 19.48
C ALA A 47 9.81 19.39 20.32
N VAL A 48 9.40 18.73 21.40
CA VAL A 48 8.37 19.23 22.33
C VAL A 48 8.95 19.92 23.55
N GLU A 49 10.28 20.07 23.64
CA GLU A 49 10.90 20.78 24.76
C GLU A 49 10.36 22.22 24.89
N PRO A 50 10.17 22.71 26.12
CA PRO A 50 9.84 24.11 26.36
C PRO A 50 10.88 25.02 25.71
N GLN A 51 10.42 25.91 24.83
CA GLN A 51 11.22 26.93 24.17
C GLN A 51 10.68 28.29 24.58
N ASP A 52 11.58 29.16 25.05
CA ASP A 52 11.26 30.54 25.36
C ASP A 52 11.33 31.39 24.08
N ASP A 53 10.30 31.23 23.24
CA ASP A 53 10.19 31.90 21.95
C ASP A 53 8.78 32.47 21.78
N ALA A 54 8.70 33.80 21.89
CA ALA A 54 7.43 34.55 21.81
C ALA A 54 6.75 34.45 20.43
N SER A 55 7.46 33.98 19.40
CA SER A 55 6.89 33.76 18.06
C SER A 55 6.05 32.48 17.95
N LEU A 56 6.11 31.60 18.95
CA LEU A 56 5.41 30.32 18.97
C LEU A 56 4.13 30.38 19.80
N CYS A 57 3.14 29.56 19.45
CA CYS A 57 1.97 29.35 20.30
C CYS A 57 2.32 28.52 21.55
N ASP A 58 1.47 28.63 22.57
CA ASP A 58 1.52 27.75 23.74
C ASP A 58 1.40 26.30 23.29
N LEU A 59 2.26 25.45 23.83
CA LEU A 59 2.27 24.01 23.60
C LEU A 59 1.97 23.29 24.91
N THR A 60 1.00 22.38 24.91
CA THR A 60 0.80 21.38 25.95
C THR A 60 1.09 20.02 25.34
N SER A 61 2.18 19.38 25.75
CA SER A 61 2.54 18.03 25.30
C SER A 61 2.33 17.02 26.42
N VAL A 62 1.62 15.93 26.12
CA VAL A 62 1.52 14.75 27.00
C VAL A 62 2.21 13.60 26.28
N LEU A 63 3.24 13.05 26.91
CA LEU A 63 4.03 11.94 26.38
C LEU A 63 3.76 10.70 27.23
N GLY A 64 3.14 9.69 26.63
CA GLY A 64 3.12 8.34 27.17
C GLY A 64 4.50 7.72 26.97
N MET A 65 5.14 7.32 28.05
CA MET A 65 6.46 6.70 28.01
C MET A 65 6.55 5.59 29.05
N THR A 66 7.35 4.57 28.74
CA THR A 66 7.64 3.51 29.72
C THR A 66 8.49 4.04 30.87
N GLU A 67 8.43 3.39 32.04
CA GLU A 67 9.27 3.73 33.20
C GLU A 67 10.77 3.75 32.85
N GLN A 68 11.22 2.78 32.04
CA GLN A 68 12.60 2.73 31.56
C GLN A 68 12.93 3.90 30.64
N ALA A 69 11.97 4.34 29.83
CA ALA A 69 12.17 5.47 28.94
C ALA A 69 12.27 6.79 29.70
N TYR A 70 11.40 6.97 30.71
CA TYR A 70 11.44 8.10 31.62
C TYR A 70 12.77 8.22 32.38
N LEU A 71 13.30 7.10 32.88
CA LEU A 71 14.60 7.06 33.60
C LEU A 71 15.81 7.35 32.71
N ARG A 72 15.68 7.28 31.37
CA ARG A 72 16.75 7.56 30.41
C ARG A 72 16.76 9.00 29.91
N LEU A 73 15.77 9.81 30.29
CA LEU A 73 15.77 11.24 29.96
C LEU A 73 17.03 11.90 30.50
N ARG A 74 17.61 12.83 29.72
CA ARG A 74 18.77 13.61 30.18
C ARG A 74 18.37 14.48 31.38
N ASP A 75 19.30 14.77 32.28
CA ASP A 75 19.01 15.49 33.53
C ASP A 75 18.24 16.80 33.33
N ASN A 76 18.58 17.56 32.28
CA ASN A 76 17.90 18.81 31.92
C ASN A 76 16.45 18.60 31.46
N GLN A 77 16.17 17.51 30.74
CA GLN A 77 14.82 17.13 30.31
C GLN A 77 14.00 16.64 31.49
N TYR A 78 14.60 15.78 32.31
CA TYR A 78 14.00 15.27 33.53
C TYR A 78 13.59 16.42 34.47
N GLN A 79 14.48 17.37 34.74
CA GLN A 79 14.21 18.53 35.60
C GLN A 79 13.07 19.41 35.07
N ARG A 80 12.93 19.55 33.74
CA ARG A 80 11.85 20.34 33.13
C ARG A 80 10.50 19.63 33.21
N VAL A 81 10.49 18.31 32.99
CA VAL A 81 9.27 17.48 33.16
C VAL A 81 8.86 17.44 34.63
N ALA A 82 9.79 17.18 35.55
CA ALA A 82 9.56 17.20 36.99
C ALA A 82 9.15 18.59 37.50
N GLY A 83 9.76 19.65 36.97
CA GLY A 83 9.43 21.04 37.30
C GLY A 83 8.05 21.50 36.83
N SER A 84 7.44 20.82 35.86
CA SER A 84 6.07 21.11 35.40
C SER A 84 4.98 20.69 36.40
N GLY A 85 5.31 19.85 37.38
CA GLY A 85 4.39 19.36 38.41
C GLY A 85 3.34 18.35 37.94
N LEU A 86 3.32 17.98 36.64
CA LEU A 86 2.34 17.07 36.06
C LEU A 86 3.02 15.80 35.55
N ILE A 87 3.37 14.90 36.48
CA ILE A 87 3.77 13.53 36.17
C ILE A 87 2.63 12.60 36.58
N LEU A 88 1.92 12.08 35.58
CA LEU A 88 0.93 11.03 35.78
C LEU A 88 1.63 9.68 35.65
N SER A 89 2.19 9.20 36.76
CA SER A 89 2.68 7.82 36.82
C SER A 89 1.49 6.90 37.05
N PHE A 90 1.33 5.92 36.17
CA PHE A 90 0.45 4.78 36.43
C PHE A 90 1.33 3.71 37.12
N PRO A 91 1.29 3.60 38.46
CA PRO A 91 2.09 2.59 39.14
C PRO A 91 1.74 1.21 38.60
N LYS A 92 2.74 0.33 38.51
CA LYS A 92 2.58 -1.09 38.13
C LYS A 92 1.41 -1.77 38.86
N ASP A 93 1.08 -1.29 40.05
CA ASP A 93 0.10 -1.89 40.94
C ASP A 93 -1.35 -1.42 40.72
N ALA A 94 -1.62 -0.34 39.97
CA ALA A 94 -3.00 0.16 39.84
C ALA A 94 -3.78 -0.42 38.65
N SER A 95 -3.13 -0.75 37.54
CA SER A 95 -3.80 -1.30 36.35
C SER A 95 -3.58 -2.80 36.14
N ALA A 96 -2.48 -3.37 36.65
CA ALA A 96 -2.27 -4.82 36.62
C ALA A 96 -2.97 -5.54 37.78
N ALA A 97 -2.96 -4.96 38.99
CA ALA A 97 -3.58 -5.62 40.16
C ALA A 97 -5.12 -5.50 40.17
N SER A 98 -5.68 -4.38 39.68
CA SER A 98 -7.14 -4.17 39.65
C SER A 98 -7.89 -5.16 38.75
N TRP A 99 -7.24 -5.74 37.73
CA TRP A 99 -7.87 -6.73 36.84
C TRP A 99 -7.59 -8.17 37.27
N ALA A 100 -6.45 -8.42 37.93
CA ALA A 100 -6.12 -9.74 38.47
C ALA A 100 -7.02 -10.14 39.65
N ASP A 101 -7.54 -9.16 40.41
CA ASP A 101 -8.49 -9.42 41.50
C ASP A 101 -9.87 -9.89 41.00
N GLU A 102 -10.23 -9.63 39.74
CA GLU A 102 -11.44 -10.14 39.10
C GLU A 102 -11.10 -11.35 38.21
N ASN A 103 -10.77 -12.50 38.82
CA ASN A 103 -10.50 -13.78 38.13
C ASN A 103 -11.48 -14.08 36.95
N ALA A 104 -12.74 -13.66 37.10
CA ALA A 104 -13.80 -13.74 36.09
C ALA A 104 -13.49 -12.98 34.79
N GLU A 105 -12.84 -11.82 34.86
CA GLU A 105 -12.49 -10.99 33.70
C GLU A 105 -11.33 -11.59 32.90
N ILE A 106 -10.40 -12.29 33.56
CA ILE A 106 -9.34 -13.01 32.85
C ILE A 106 -9.91 -14.20 32.09
N ASP A 107 -10.87 -14.93 32.68
CA ASP A 107 -11.60 -15.99 31.99
C ASP A 107 -12.41 -15.44 30.80
N ARG A 108 -13.02 -14.25 30.93
CA ARG A 108 -13.66 -13.55 29.80
C ARG A 108 -12.67 -13.16 28.72
N PHE A 109 -11.53 -12.62 29.13
CA PHE A 109 -10.48 -12.22 28.22
C PHE A 109 -10.05 -13.39 27.33
N ILE A 110 -9.71 -14.54 27.92
CA ILE A 110 -9.33 -15.72 27.12
C ILE A 110 -10.50 -16.28 26.31
N ALA A 111 -11.73 -16.28 26.84
CA ALA A 111 -12.90 -16.79 26.14
C ALA A 111 -13.14 -16.08 24.79
N ARG A 112 -12.89 -14.76 24.71
CA ARG A 112 -12.98 -14.01 23.45
C ARG A 112 -12.05 -14.56 22.36
N TYR A 113 -10.81 -14.90 22.73
CA TYR A 113 -9.82 -15.46 21.79
C TYR A 113 -10.11 -16.92 21.47
N LEU A 114 -10.51 -17.73 22.46
CA LEU A 114 -10.92 -19.12 22.23
C LEU A 114 -12.11 -19.21 21.28
N ASN A 115 -13.08 -18.30 21.41
CA ASN A 115 -14.21 -18.22 20.50
C ASN A 115 -13.77 -17.83 19.09
N ALA A 116 -12.98 -16.76 18.96
CA ALA A 116 -12.49 -16.28 17.67
C ALA A 116 -11.66 -17.34 16.93
N ALA A 117 -10.84 -18.11 17.64
CA ALA A 117 -10.02 -19.17 17.06
C ALA A 117 -10.84 -20.34 16.46
N ARG A 118 -12.10 -20.50 16.88
CA ARG A 118 -13.00 -21.57 16.42
C ARG A 118 -13.98 -21.13 15.34
N LEU A 119 -14.08 -19.82 15.10
CA LEU A 119 -15.00 -19.25 14.12
C LEU A 119 -14.31 -19.05 12.78
N PRO A 120 -15.03 -19.20 11.66
CA PRO A 120 -14.54 -18.77 10.36
C PRO A 120 -14.40 -17.24 10.31
N GLU A 121 -13.47 -16.76 9.49
CA GLU A 121 -13.11 -15.34 9.33
C GLU A 121 -14.32 -14.38 9.20
N PRO A 122 -15.39 -14.69 8.42
CA PRO A 122 -16.54 -13.79 8.30
C PRO A 122 -17.28 -13.56 9.62
N GLN A 123 -17.35 -14.57 10.51
CA GLN A 123 -17.99 -14.45 11.81
C GLN A 123 -17.08 -13.70 12.81
N VAL A 124 -15.76 -13.86 12.70
CA VAL A 124 -14.78 -13.06 13.47
C VAL A 124 -14.87 -11.59 13.09
N ALA A 125 -14.99 -11.27 11.79
CA ALA A 125 -15.19 -9.91 11.31
C ALA A 125 -16.47 -9.27 11.88
N LEU A 126 -17.55 -10.06 11.96
CA LEU A 126 -18.84 -9.63 12.52
C LEU A 126 -18.73 -9.27 14.03
N ILE A 127 -17.99 -10.08 14.80
CA ILE A 127 -17.67 -9.76 16.20
C ILE A 127 -16.82 -8.49 16.28
N ALA A 128 -15.81 -8.33 15.42
CA ALA A 128 -14.96 -7.14 15.40
C ALA A 128 -15.77 -5.86 15.11
N ASP A 129 -16.68 -5.91 14.14
CA ASP A 129 -17.57 -4.79 13.82
C ASP A 129 -18.53 -4.47 14.96
N HIS A 130 -19.14 -5.49 15.59
CA HIS A 130 -19.99 -5.29 16.76
C HIS A 130 -19.23 -4.65 17.94
N ARG A 131 -17.97 -5.05 18.16
CA ARG A 131 -17.09 -4.44 19.18
C ARG A 131 -16.72 -2.99 18.86
N ARG A 132 -16.47 -2.65 17.59
CA ARG A 132 -16.27 -1.25 17.15
C ARG A 132 -17.48 -0.36 17.41
N LEU A 133 -18.67 -0.95 17.51
CA LEU A 133 -19.92 -0.27 17.85
C LEU A 133 -20.17 -0.16 19.37
N GLY A 134 -19.28 -0.69 20.21
CA GLY A 134 -19.40 -0.70 21.67
C GLY A 134 -20.07 -1.95 22.25
N GLY A 135 -20.29 -2.98 21.43
CA GLY A 135 -20.71 -4.31 21.87
C GLY A 135 -19.56 -5.21 22.32
N ASP A 136 -19.86 -6.47 22.63
CA ASP A 136 -18.85 -7.52 22.90
C ASP A 136 -19.08 -8.71 21.94
N VAL A 137 -18.70 -9.94 22.33
CA VAL A 137 -18.98 -11.16 21.57
C VAL A 137 -20.48 -11.29 21.26
N SER A 138 -20.82 -11.33 19.96
CA SER A 138 -22.19 -11.44 19.45
C SER A 138 -22.53 -12.79 18.82
N VAL A 139 -21.53 -13.63 18.56
CA VAL A 139 -21.65 -14.94 17.92
C VAL A 139 -20.77 -15.93 18.68
N SER A 140 -21.28 -17.12 19.02
CA SER A 140 -20.51 -18.17 19.68
C SER A 140 -20.23 -19.34 18.75
N ALA A 141 -18.99 -19.82 18.72
CA ALA A 141 -18.64 -21.08 18.07
C ALA A 141 -19.30 -22.29 18.76
N CYS A 142 -19.78 -22.11 19.98
CA CYS A 142 -20.42 -23.17 20.75
C CYS A 142 -21.91 -23.34 20.41
N ASP A 143 -22.53 -22.46 19.61
CA ASP A 143 -23.97 -22.52 19.35
C ASP A 143 -24.37 -23.74 18.51
N ASP A 144 -23.57 -24.09 17.49
CA ASP A 144 -23.80 -25.26 16.62
C ASP A 144 -22.90 -26.45 16.98
N CYS A 145 -22.32 -26.47 18.19
CA CYS A 145 -21.36 -27.51 18.59
C CYS A 145 -22.05 -28.73 19.24
N PRO A 146 -21.90 -29.95 18.70
CA PRO A 146 -22.54 -31.16 19.24
C PRO A 146 -22.03 -31.53 20.63
N ALA A 147 -20.83 -31.10 20.99
CA ALA A 147 -20.22 -31.35 22.30
C ALA A 147 -20.55 -30.26 23.33
N LYS A 148 -21.38 -29.25 23.01
CA LYS A 148 -21.62 -28.06 23.86
C LYS A 148 -21.94 -28.41 25.31
N GLU A 149 -22.91 -29.30 25.54
CA GLU A 149 -23.38 -29.64 26.88
C GLU A 149 -22.29 -30.33 27.71
N ALA A 150 -21.68 -31.40 27.19
CA ALA A 150 -20.61 -32.12 27.86
C ALA A 150 -19.35 -31.25 28.05
N CYS A 151 -19.00 -30.44 27.05
CA CYS A 151 -17.87 -29.51 27.10
C CYS A 151 -18.08 -28.43 28.16
N HIS A 152 -19.25 -27.78 28.19
CA HIS A 152 -19.55 -26.77 29.21
C HIS A 152 -19.64 -27.37 30.62
N ALA A 153 -20.10 -28.62 30.75
CA ALA A 153 -20.13 -29.32 32.03
C ALA A 153 -18.71 -29.61 32.58
N ALA A 154 -17.79 -30.03 31.71
CA ALA A 154 -16.42 -30.38 32.09
C ALA A 154 -15.49 -29.15 32.22
N PHE A 155 -15.56 -28.25 31.25
CA PHE A 155 -14.62 -27.13 31.08
C PHE A 155 -15.21 -25.78 31.48
N GLY A 156 -16.52 -25.67 31.70
CA GLY A 156 -17.16 -24.40 32.03
C GLY A 156 -17.34 -23.47 30.83
N SER A 157 -17.98 -22.33 31.09
CA SER A 157 -18.30 -21.33 30.08
C SER A 157 -18.35 -19.91 30.65
N VAL A 158 -18.34 -18.93 29.75
CA VAL A 158 -18.44 -17.50 30.04
C VAL A 158 -19.62 -16.92 29.28
N ALA A 159 -20.43 -16.11 29.95
CA ALA A 159 -21.52 -15.38 29.31
C ALA A 159 -21.09 -13.95 28.93
N PHE A 160 -21.41 -13.55 27.71
CA PHE A 160 -21.35 -12.18 27.17
C PHE A 160 -22.79 -11.76 26.79
N ARG A 161 -23.51 -11.14 27.74
CA ARG A 161 -24.95 -10.85 27.58
C ARG A 161 -25.75 -12.11 27.18
N ASP A 162 -26.24 -12.17 25.93
CA ASP A 162 -27.06 -13.26 25.40
C ASP A 162 -26.22 -14.40 24.76
N THR A 163 -24.90 -14.24 24.67
CA THR A 163 -23.99 -15.20 24.02
C THR A 163 -23.17 -15.95 25.06
N VAL A 164 -23.05 -17.29 24.95
CA VAL A 164 -22.27 -18.13 25.88
C VAL A 164 -21.15 -18.83 25.15
N VAL A 165 -19.93 -18.71 25.69
CA VAL A 165 -18.69 -19.25 25.09
C VAL A 165 -18.05 -20.26 26.04
N GLY A 166 -17.70 -21.44 25.53
CA GLY A 166 -17.01 -22.49 26.28
C GLY A 166 -15.51 -22.20 26.49
N LEU A 167 -14.99 -22.59 27.65
CA LEU A 167 -13.60 -22.33 28.08
C LEU A 167 -12.58 -23.40 27.67
N PHE A 168 -13.01 -24.50 27.04
CA PHE A 168 -12.11 -25.60 26.63
C PHE A 168 -10.82 -25.07 25.95
N PRO A 169 -9.64 -25.65 26.20
CA PRO A 169 -9.35 -26.69 27.18
C PRO A 169 -9.15 -26.16 28.60
N PHE A 170 -9.40 -24.88 28.89
CA PHE A 170 -9.31 -24.29 30.23
C PHE A 170 -10.58 -24.50 31.06
N ARG A 171 -10.51 -24.12 32.34
CA ARG A 171 -11.65 -24.07 33.27
C ARG A 171 -11.74 -22.69 33.92
N PRO A 172 -12.88 -22.32 34.54
CA PRO A 172 -12.96 -21.11 35.32
C PRO A 172 -11.85 -21.07 36.38
N GLY A 173 -11.09 -19.99 36.40
CA GLY A 173 -9.96 -19.81 37.30
C GLY A 173 -8.63 -20.41 36.81
N THR A 174 -8.60 -21.19 35.72
CA THR A 174 -7.36 -21.75 35.16
C THR A 174 -6.52 -20.66 34.50
N ALA A 175 -7.11 -19.81 33.66
CA ALA A 175 -6.39 -18.73 32.99
C ALA A 175 -5.72 -17.75 33.96
N PRO A 176 -6.41 -17.23 34.99
CA PRO A 176 -5.76 -16.41 36.00
C PRO A 176 -4.70 -17.20 36.79
N TYR A 177 -4.91 -18.49 37.07
CA TYR A 177 -3.88 -19.30 37.74
C TYR A 177 -2.60 -19.41 36.90
N LEU A 178 -2.74 -19.67 35.59
CA LEU A 178 -1.60 -19.78 34.68
C LEU A 178 -0.89 -18.44 34.49
N LEU A 179 -1.64 -17.32 34.46
CA LEU A 179 -1.07 -15.97 34.43
C LEU A 179 -0.15 -15.72 35.63
N ASP A 180 -0.60 -16.06 36.85
CA ASP A 180 0.18 -15.92 38.08
C ASP A 180 1.41 -16.83 38.15
N HIS A 181 1.42 -17.90 37.34
CA HIS A 181 2.48 -18.91 37.33
C HIS A 181 3.34 -18.87 36.07
N LEU A 182 3.25 -17.82 35.25
CA LEU A 182 4.17 -17.64 34.11
C LEU A 182 5.62 -17.53 34.60
N ASP A 183 6.53 -18.24 33.93
CA ASP A 183 7.93 -18.29 34.32
C ASP A 183 8.72 -17.11 33.75
N GLU A 184 8.76 -16.02 34.52
CA GLU A 184 9.52 -14.81 34.21
C GLU A 184 11.03 -15.02 34.01
N SER A 185 11.59 -16.17 34.39
CA SER A 185 13.00 -16.47 34.14
C SER A 185 13.28 -16.76 32.67
N GLN A 186 12.26 -17.09 31.89
CA GLN A 186 12.37 -17.37 30.46
C GLN A 186 12.31 -16.08 29.63
N THR A 187 13.16 -15.99 28.62
CA THR A 187 13.28 -14.79 27.79
C THR A 187 11.96 -14.44 27.09
N GLY A 188 11.47 -13.22 27.31
CA GLY A 188 10.26 -12.72 26.66
C GLY A 188 8.94 -13.12 27.34
N VAL A 189 8.99 -13.87 28.45
CA VAL A 189 7.80 -14.24 29.23
C VAL A 189 7.54 -13.18 30.31
N ARG A 190 6.33 -12.64 30.35
CA ARG A 190 5.89 -11.66 31.37
C ARG A 190 4.49 -11.99 31.86
N PRO A 191 4.17 -11.82 33.16
CA PRO A 191 2.85 -12.07 33.75
C PRO A 191 1.88 -10.95 33.36
N THR A 192 1.53 -10.94 32.07
CA THR A 192 0.65 -9.95 31.45
C THR A 192 -0.37 -10.68 30.59
N GLN A 193 -1.47 -10.02 30.26
CA GLN A 193 -2.49 -10.55 29.35
C GLN A 193 -1.88 -11.01 28.01
N ARG A 194 -0.97 -10.20 27.44
CA ARG A 194 -0.23 -10.56 26.22
C ARG A 194 0.64 -11.80 26.45
N GLY A 195 1.34 -11.88 27.58
CA GLY A 195 2.12 -13.07 27.94
C GLY A 195 1.26 -14.34 28.04
N LEU A 196 0.08 -14.26 28.65
CA LEU A 196 -0.89 -15.38 28.71
C LEU A 196 -1.40 -15.79 27.32
N LEU A 197 -1.59 -14.83 26.41
CA LEU A 197 -1.96 -15.15 25.03
C LEU A 197 -0.82 -15.82 24.27
N ASP A 198 0.35 -15.20 24.24
CA ASP A 198 1.46 -15.62 23.39
C ASP A 198 2.11 -16.93 23.86
N HIS A 199 2.17 -17.14 25.18
CA HIS A 199 2.93 -18.25 25.76
C HIS A 199 2.08 -19.40 26.29
N VAL A 200 0.76 -19.22 26.42
CA VAL A 200 -0.15 -20.27 26.89
C VAL A 200 -1.30 -20.50 25.92
N THR A 201 -2.16 -19.50 25.72
CA THR A 201 -3.42 -19.66 24.97
C THR A 201 -3.17 -20.04 23.51
N LYS A 202 -2.31 -19.29 22.82
CA LYS A 202 -2.00 -19.51 21.40
C LYS A 202 -1.25 -20.82 21.15
N PRO A 203 -0.21 -21.20 21.93
CA PRO A 203 0.42 -22.52 21.81
C PRO A 203 -0.57 -23.67 22.03
N VAL A 204 -1.45 -23.55 23.04
CA VAL A 204 -2.48 -24.57 23.31
C VAL A 204 -3.45 -24.70 22.13
N MET A 205 -3.93 -23.59 21.56
CA MET A 205 -4.82 -23.62 20.39
C MET A 205 -4.16 -24.25 19.16
N ARG A 206 -2.93 -23.84 18.83
CA ARG A 206 -2.19 -24.45 17.72
C ARG A 206 -1.95 -25.95 17.91
N HIS A 207 -1.78 -26.37 19.16
CA HIS A 207 -1.55 -27.78 19.45
C HIS A 207 -2.83 -28.61 19.25
N VAL A 208 -4.02 -28.05 19.50
CA VAL A 208 -5.29 -28.72 19.16
C VAL A 208 -5.38 -28.98 17.66
N ASP A 209 -5.10 -27.97 16.84
CA ASP A 209 -5.10 -28.13 15.37
C ASP A 209 -4.04 -29.16 14.91
N ALA A 210 -2.88 -29.18 15.57
CA ALA A 210 -1.81 -30.12 15.28
C ALA A 210 -2.19 -31.56 15.66
N LEU A 211 -2.90 -31.77 16.77
CA LEU A 211 -3.42 -33.08 17.19
C LEU A 211 -4.41 -33.66 16.17
N ASP A 212 -5.29 -32.82 15.61
CA ASP A 212 -6.21 -33.21 14.54
C ASP A 212 -5.47 -33.63 13.26
N GLN A 213 -4.28 -33.06 13.03
CA GLN A 213 -3.38 -33.43 11.93
C GLN A 213 -2.48 -34.63 12.27
N GLY A 214 -2.61 -35.22 13.46
CA GLY A 214 -1.86 -36.39 13.91
C GLY A 214 -0.51 -36.08 14.59
N ASP A 215 -0.18 -34.81 14.82
CA ASP A 215 1.01 -34.41 15.57
C ASP A 215 0.80 -34.63 17.07
N ARG A 216 1.64 -35.46 17.69
CA ARG A 216 1.55 -35.83 19.11
C ARG A 216 2.75 -35.36 19.93
N HIS A 217 3.53 -34.39 19.44
CA HIS A 217 4.66 -33.85 20.22
C HIS A 217 4.18 -33.17 21.51
N PRO A 218 4.86 -33.36 22.65
CA PRO A 218 4.42 -32.80 23.91
C PRO A 218 4.53 -31.27 23.91
N LEU A 219 3.43 -30.58 24.23
CA LEU A 219 3.42 -29.13 24.41
C LEU A 219 4.12 -28.75 25.73
N SER A 220 5.21 -27.98 25.62
CA SER A 220 5.86 -27.35 26.77
C SER A 220 5.36 -25.92 26.93
N LEU A 221 4.89 -25.58 28.14
CA LEU A 221 4.42 -24.24 28.50
C LEU A 221 5.38 -23.64 29.52
N PRO A 222 5.75 -22.34 29.40
CA PRO A 222 6.66 -21.66 30.31
C PRO A 222 5.95 -21.27 31.61
N ILE A 223 5.53 -22.28 32.37
CA ILE A 223 4.82 -22.15 33.64
C ILE A 223 5.60 -22.79 34.77
N ARG A 224 5.62 -22.12 35.93
CA ARG A 224 6.18 -22.63 37.18
C ARG A 224 5.20 -23.60 37.81
N ARG A 225 5.38 -24.88 37.53
CA ARG A 225 4.58 -25.97 38.11
C ARG A 225 4.94 -26.16 39.58
N LYS A 226 3.95 -26.18 40.47
CA LYS A 226 4.13 -26.53 41.88
C LYS A 226 3.62 -27.96 42.10
N PRO A 227 4.42 -28.86 42.69
CA PRO A 227 3.95 -30.21 42.97
C PRO A 227 2.74 -30.17 43.91
N PRO A 228 1.76 -31.08 43.73
CA PRO A 228 0.56 -31.10 44.57
C PRO A 228 0.93 -31.42 46.02
N THR A 229 0.41 -30.64 46.97
CA THR A 229 0.71 -30.79 48.40
C THR A 229 0.29 -32.16 48.95
N ASP A 230 -0.80 -32.72 48.42
CA ASP A 230 -1.44 -33.94 48.93
C ASP A 230 -1.41 -35.09 47.89
N TRP A 231 -0.38 -35.11 47.03
CA TRP A 231 -0.27 -36.07 45.92
C TRP A 231 -0.22 -37.53 46.39
N GLN A 232 0.45 -37.79 47.51
CA GLN A 232 0.58 -39.15 48.05
C GLN A 232 -0.79 -39.71 48.45
N THR A 233 -1.58 -38.96 49.22
CA THR A 233 -2.94 -39.36 49.62
C THR A 233 -3.88 -39.48 48.43
N LEU A 234 -3.76 -38.62 47.41
CA LEU A 234 -4.51 -38.76 46.17
C LEU A 234 -4.19 -40.08 45.46
N THR A 235 -2.91 -40.45 45.38
CA THR A 235 -2.45 -41.68 44.73
C THR A 235 -2.93 -42.92 45.47
N GLU A 236 -2.77 -42.95 46.79
CA GLU A 236 -3.13 -44.10 47.64
C GLU A 236 -4.65 -44.32 47.71
N THR A 237 -5.45 -43.25 47.68
CA THR A 237 -6.90 -43.32 47.90
C THR A 237 -7.69 -43.40 46.59
N TYR A 238 -7.32 -42.62 45.57
CA TYR A 238 -8.14 -42.41 44.37
C TYR A 238 -7.53 -42.99 43.07
N LEU A 239 -6.22 -43.31 43.03
CA LEU A 239 -5.54 -43.80 41.82
C LEU A 239 -5.16 -45.29 41.90
N GLY A 240 -5.83 -46.06 42.76
CA GLY A 240 -5.57 -47.48 42.93
C GLY A 240 -5.76 -48.25 41.62
N GLY A 241 -4.71 -48.93 41.16
CA GLY A 241 -4.72 -49.71 39.91
C GLY A 241 -4.49 -48.93 38.62
N TRP A 242 -4.23 -47.62 38.69
CA TRP A 242 -3.90 -46.82 37.51
C TRP A 242 -2.48 -47.10 36.99
N ALA A 243 -2.30 -47.05 35.68
CA ALA A 243 -0.98 -47.14 35.06
C ALA A 243 -0.12 -45.91 35.39
N ALA A 244 1.20 -46.09 35.50
CA ALA A 244 2.14 -45.00 35.83
C ALA A 244 2.07 -43.83 34.83
N GLY A 245 1.75 -44.11 33.56
CA GLY A 245 1.54 -43.08 32.54
C GLY A 245 0.34 -42.19 32.83
N ASP A 246 -0.81 -42.77 33.21
CA ASP A 246 -2.04 -42.03 33.51
C ASP A 246 -1.94 -41.26 34.82
N GLN A 247 -1.25 -41.81 35.83
CA GLN A 247 -0.92 -41.06 37.05
C GLN A 247 -0.07 -39.83 36.74
N THR A 248 0.90 -39.96 35.82
CA THR A 248 1.72 -38.82 35.37
C THR A 248 0.89 -37.77 34.63
N ARG A 249 -0.02 -38.20 33.75
CA ARG A 249 -0.94 -37.29 33.01
C ARG A 249 -1.87 -36.56 33.97
N LEU A 250 -2.45 -37.25 34.95
CA LEU A 250 -3.29 -36.61 35.96
C LEU A 250 -2.50 -35.64 36.82
N ARG A 251 -1.25 -35.97 37.19
CA ARG A 251 -0.39 -35.04 37.94
C ARG A 251 -0.22 -33.71 37.23
N LEU A 252 -0.03 -33.73 35.91
CA LEU A 252 0.06 -32.51 35.11
C LEU A 252 -1.24 -31.69 35.13
N LEU A 253 -2.40 -32.35 35.12
CA LEU A 253 -3.69 -31.66 35.29
C LEU A 253 -3.80 -31.04 36.68
N VAL A 254 -3.35 -31.72 37.73
CA VAL A 254 -3.37 -31.16 39.09
C VAL A 254 -2.45 -29.93 39.21
N GLU A 255 -1.28 -29.98 38.59
CA GLU A 255 -0.27 -28.91 38.65
C GLU A 255 -0.66 -27.64 37.86
N ALA A 256 -1.64 -27.71 36.95
CA ALA A 256 -1.96 -26.60 36.05
C ALA A 256 -3.46 -26.25 35.91
N TRP A 257 -4.40 -27.17 36.22
CA TRP A 257 -5.84 -26.99 36.00
C TRP A 257 -6.70 -26.88 37.26
N THR A 258 -6.13 -27.09 38.45
CA THR A 258 -6.86 -26.90 39.72
C THR A 258 -6.08 -26.06 40.71
N ARG A 259 -6.83 -25.30 41.53
CA ARG A 259 -6.30 -24.57 42.69
C ARG A 259 -6.49 -25.34 44.00
N LYS A 260 -7.18 -26.50 43.96
CA LYS A 260 -7.45 -27.31 45.14
C LYS A 260 -6.18 -28.04 45.56
N THR A 261 -5.94 -28.11 46.87
CA THR A 261 -4.69 -28.66 47.41
C THR A 261 -4.88 -29.98 48.15
N LYS A 262 -6.11 -30.32 48.56
CA LYS A 262 -6.43 -31.56 49.29
C LYS A 262 -6.93 -32.65 48.34
N ALA A 263 -6.52 -33.89 48.56
CA ALA A 263 -6.87 -35.04 47.72
C ALA A 263 -8.38 -35.20 47.41
N PRO A 264 -9.32 -35.17 48.40
CA PRO A 264 -10.75 -35.31 48.11
C PRO A 264 -11.31 -34.17 47.25
N ASP A 265 -10.83 -32.94 47.46
CA ASP A 265 -11.28 -31.77 46.70
C ASP A 265 -10.74 -31.79 45.27
N ILE A 266 -9.48 -32.24 45.08
CA ILE A 266 -8.88 -32.45 43.76
C ILE A 266 -9.63 -33.54 42.99
N ALA A 267 -9.90 -34.68 43.62
CA ALA A 267 -10.62 -35.78 42.98
C ALA A 267 -12.05 -35.36 42.59
N SER A 268 -12.77 -34.64 43.44
CA SER A 268 -14.10 -34.13 43.09
C SER A 268 -14.05 -33.11 41.95
N ASP A 269 -13.10 -32.17 41.98
CA ASP A 269 -12.96 -31.10 40.98
C ASP A 269 -12.57 -31.61 39.59
N LEU A 270 -11.66 -32.59 39.50
CA LEU A 270 -11.14 -33.12 38.23
C LEU A 270 -11.92 -34.33 37.69
N LYS A 271 -12.92 -34.83 38.44
CA LYS A 271 -13.74 -35.99 38.02
C LYS A 271 -14.33 -35.84 36.62
N ALA A 272 -14.84 -34.65 36.30
CA ALA A 272 -15.46 -34.35 35.01
C ALA A 272 -14.47 -34.29 33.83
N LEU A 273 -13.15 -34.26 34.11
CA LEU A 273 -12.11 -34.23 33.09
C LEU A 273 -11.58 -35.63 32.73
N LEU A 274 -11.94 -36.66 33.50
CA LEU A 274 -11.43 -38.02 33.28
C LEU A 274 -11.87 -38.57 31.92
N GLU A 275 -13.16 -38.51 31.61
CA GLU A 275 -13.71 -38.96 30.33
C GLU A 275 -13.15 -38.14 29.14
N PRO A 276 -13.20 -36.79 29.12
CA PRO A 276 -12.64 -35.99 28.03
C PRO A 276 -11.15 -36.25 27.74
N PHE A 277 -10.35 -36.55 28.77
CA PHE A 277 -8.93 -36.85 28.61
C PHE A 277 -8.64 -38.36 28.49
N ASN A 278 -9.65 -39.22 28.42
CA ASN A 278 -9.47 -40.67 28.38
C ASN A 278 -8.55 -41.18 29.50
N LEU A 279 -8.88 -40.79 30.74
CA LEU A 279 -8.26 -41.27 31.98
C LEU A 279 -9.21 -42.26 32.68
N PRO A 280 -8.68 -43.24 33.42
CA PRO A 280 -9.51 -44.18 34.18
C PRO A 280 -10.38 -43.49 35.22
N GLU A 281 -11.45 -44.13 35.69
CA GLU A 281 -12.21 -43.64 36.84
C GLU A 281 -11.40 -43.77 38.15
N PHE A 282 -11.70 -42.92 39.13
CA PHE A 282 -11.08 -43.00 40.45
C PHE A 282 -11.46 -44.30 41.18
N SER A 283 -10.50 -44.90 41.88
CA SER A 283 -10.68 -46.15 42.64
C SER A 283 -11.62 -46.02 43.85
N ALA A 284 -11.72 -44.82 44.43
CA ALA A 284 -12.63 -44.50 45.52
C ALA A 284 -13.73 -43.53 45.04
N LYS A 285 -14.92 -43.61 45.64
CA LYS A 285 -16.03 -42.69 45.37
C LYS A 285 -15.65 -41.26 45.74
N ALA A 286 -15.24 -40.49 44.74
CA ALA A 286 -15.19 -39.04 44.83
C ALA A 286 -16.62 -38.48 44.77
N ALA A 287 -16.91 -37.46 45.60
CA ALA A 287 -18.15 -36.70 45.50
C ALA A 287 -18.27 -36.12 44.08
N ASP A 288 -19.49 -36.08 43.54
CA ASP A 288 -19.73 -35.42 42.26
C ASP A 288 -19.27 -33.96 42.37
N GLY A 289 -18.31 -33.58 41.53
CA GLY A 289 -17.93 -32.19 41.37
C GLY A 289 -19.18 -31.41 40.99
N GLY A 290 -19.47 -30.34 41.74
CA GLY A 290 -20.61 -29.48 41.42
C GLY A 290 -20.49 -28.98 39.97
N PRO A 291 -21.62 -28.72 39.28
CA PRO A 291 -21.60 -28.22 37.91
C PRO A 291 -20.72 -26.97 37.82
N VAL A 292 -19.79 -26.95 36.86
CA VAL A 292 -18.91 -25.81 36.63
C VAL A 292 -19.78 -24.63 36.24
N GLN A 293 -19.93 -23.66 37.14
CA GLN A 293 -20.85 -22.56 36.93
C GLN A 293 -20.33 -21.58 35.88
N PRO A 294 -21.22 -21.02 35.03
CA PRO A 294 -20.84 -20.00 34.08
C PRO A 294 -20.43 -18.71 34.79
N VAL A 295 -19.39 -18.05 34.28
CA VAL A 295 -18.97 -16.73 34.76
C VAL A 295 -20.00 -15.69 34.32
N ARG A 296 -20.75 -15.10 35.26
CA ARG A 296 -21.87 -14.15 35.01
C ARG A 296 -21.49 -12.69 35.22
N ASP A 297 -22.15 -11.80 34.48
CA ASP A 297 -22.07 -10.34 34.63
C ASP A 297 -22.71 -9.93 35.97
N ALA A 298 -21.89 -9.52 36.94
CA ALA A 298 -22.36 -8.76 38.08
C ALA A 298 -22.24 -7.26 37.76
N PRO A 299 -23.27 -6.43 38.03
CA PRO A 299 -23.08 -4.98 38.04
C PRO A 299 -22.13 -4.65 39.20
N SER A 300 -21.00 -4.02 38.87
CA SER A 300 -20.05 -3.50 39.86
C SER A 300 -20.77 -2.50 40.78
N GLY A 301 -21.02 -2.95 42.01
CA GLY A 301 -21.77 -2.24 43.03
C GLY A 301 -21.34 -2.72 44.40
N ALA A 302 -20.07 -2.50 44.75
CA ALA A 302 -19.57 -2.76 46.09
C ALA A 302 -19.54 -1.45 46.90
N LYS A 303 -20.44 -1.37 47.87
CA LYS A 303 -20.40 -0.42 48.99
C LYS A 303 -19.11 -0.64 49.81
N ALA A 304 -18.42 0.43 50.16
CA ALA A 304 -17.45 0.43 51.25
C ALA A 304 -18.09 1.00 52.55
N PRO A 305 -17.70 0.52 53.74
CA PRO A 305 -18.28 0.95 55.02
C PRO A 305 -17.66 2.27 55.48
N GLY A 306 -18.47 3.13 56.10
CA GLY A 306 -17.99 4.40 56.65
C GLY A 306 -17.25 4.23 57.97
N VAL A 307 -16.20 5.05 58.17
CA VAL A 307 -15.78 5.61 59.46
C VAL A 307 -15.05 6.94 59.22
N GLN A 308 -15.65 7.99 59.80
CA GLN A 308 -15.12 9.23 60.39
C GLN A 308 -14.41 10.31 59.55
N ALA A 309 -14.95 11.51 59.79
CA ALA A 309 -14.45 12.82 59.42
C ALA A 309 -13.21 13.22 60.23
N THR A 310 -12.24 13.81 59.53
CA THR A 310 -11.41 14.90 60.05
C THR A 310 -11.22 15.92 58.92
N GLY A 311 -11.46 17.18 59.25
CA GLY A 311 -11.52 18.29 58.30
C GLY A 311 -10.16 18.69 57.74
N GLY A 312 -10.22 19.34 56.58
CA GLY A 312 -9.12 20.03 55.94
C GLY A 312 -9.65 20.78 54.72
N ASP A 313 -9.71 22.10 54.84
CA ASP A 313 -10.24 23.04 53.85
C ASP A 313 -9.77 22.76 52.42
N THR A 314 -10.71 22.62 51.50
CA THR A 314 -10.44 22.75 50.06
C THR A 314 -11.36 23.80 49.49
N VAL A 315 -10.74 24.89 49.05
CA VAL A 315 -11.36 26.02 48.36
C VAL A 315 -12.06 25.53 47.10
N VAL A 316 -13.39 25.59 47.10
CA VAL A 316 -14.20 25.35 45.90
C VAL A 316 -14.02 26.53 44.95
N SER A 317 -13.31 26.32 43.86
CA SER A 317 -13.34 27.22 42.71
C SER A 317 -14.70 27.05 42.00
N LEU A 318 -15.55 28.07 42.13
CA LEU A 318 -16.82 28.17 41.41
C LEU A 318 -16.52 28.32 39.91
N GLN A 319 -16.90 27.32 39.12
CA GLN A 319 -17.02 27.50 37.67
C GLN A 319 -18.17 28.48 37.36
N PRO A 320 -18.00 29.42 36.42
CA PRO A 320 -19.06 30.34 36.03
C PRO A 320 -20.14 29.61 35.21
N VAL A 321 -21.40 29.90 35.55
CA VAL A 321 -22.61 29.44 34.85
C VAL A 321 -22.64 30.02 33.41
N PRO A 322 -23.04 29.25 32.37
CA PRO A 322 -23.17 29.77 31.01
C PRO A 322 -24.25 30.86 30.92
N ALA A 323 -24.01 31.89 30.11
CA ALA A 323 -24.96 32.98 29.88
C ALA A 323 -26.29 32.47 29.27
N PRO A 324 -27.43 33.10 29.59
CA PRO A 324 -28.74 32.70 29.06
C PRO A 324 -28.80 32.87 27.53
N ILE A 325 -29.35 31.86 26.85
CA ILE A 325 -29.61 31.87 25.41
C ILE A 325 -30.63 32.99 25.09
N ASP A 326 -30.31 33.81 24.10
CA ASP A 326 -31.16 34.92 23.64
C ASP A 326 -32.51 34.39 23.10
N ALA A 327 -33.63 35.04 23.45
CA ALA A 327 -34.98 34.55 23.13
C ALA A 327 -35.22 34.43 21.61
N ALA A 328 -34.54 35.24 20.81
CA ALA A 328 -34.57 35.16 19.35
C ALA A 328 -33.90 33.88 18.80
N VAL A 329 -32.83 33.41 19.45
CA VAL A 329 -32.10 32.18 19.10
C VAL A 329 -32.95 30.96 19.43
N GLN A 330 -33.61 30.96 20.59
CA GLN A 330 -34.53 29.88 20.97
C GLN A 330 -35.73 29.79 20.01
N LYS A 331 -36.30 30.93 19.59
CA LYS A 331 -37.39 30.95 18.61
C LYS A 331 -36.95 30.34 17.26
N ARG A 332 -35.77 30.71 16.77
CA ARG A 332 -35.21 30.17 15.52
C ARG A 332 -34.98 28.65 15.60
N LEU A 333 -34.47 28.15 16.74
CA LEU A 333 -34.29 26.72 16.99
C LEU A 333 -35.62 25.98 16.90
N THR A 334 -36.64 26.44 17.65
CA THR A 334 -37.97 25.83 17.67
C THR A 334 -38.61 25.84 16.28
N ASP A 335 -38.48 26.94 15.53
CA ASP A 335 -39.03 27.05 14.18
C ASP A 335 -38.40 26.01 13.21
N LEU A 336 -37.08 25.79 13.30
CA LEU A 336 -36.38 24.81 12.46
C LEU A 336 -36.69 23.36 12.83
N ILE A 337 -36.82 23.06 14.13
CA ILE A 337 -37.21 21.72 14.61
C ILE A 337 -38.64 21.42 14.20
N ASN A 338 -39.59 22.34 14.41
CA ASN A 338 -41.00 22.13 14.05
C ASN A 338 -41.19 21.87 12.54
N ARG A 339 -40.43 22.57 11.67
CA ARG A 339 -40.44 22.30 10.23
C ARG A 339 -39.88 20.93 9.88
N LEU A 340 -38.81 20.51 10.56
CA LEU A 340 -38.22 19.19 10.38
C LEU A 340 -39.16 18.08 10.86
N GLU A 341 -39.87 18.29 11.97
CA GLU A 341 -40.91 17.37 12.48
C GLU A 341 -42.06 17.20 11.47
N ARG A 342 -42.51 18.30 10.84
CA ARG A 342 -43.52 18.23 9.76
C ARG A 342 -43.03 17.44 8.56
N TRP A 343 -41.77 17.64 8.15
CA TRP A 343 -41.15 16.84 7.09
C TRP A 343 -41.05 15.35 7.48
N TRP A 344 -40.71 15.06 8.74
CA TRP A 344 -40.67 13.70 9.26
C TRP A 344 -42.05 13.03 9.26
N SER A 345 -43.12 13.79 9.54
CA SER A 345 -44.50 13.32 9.43
C SER A 345 -45.02 13.16 7.99
N GLY A 346 -44.20 13.45 6.98
CA GLY A 346 -44.52 13.21 5.56
C GLY A 346 -44.85 14.47 4.76
N GLU A 347 -44.75 15.67 5.33
CA GLU A 347 -44.90 16.91 4.57
C GLU A 347 -43.63 17.23 3.75
N THR A 348 -43.74 18.16 2.81
CA THR A 348 -42.59 18.67 2.05
C THR A 348 -41.72 19.56 2.92
N LEU A 349 -40.39 19.44 2.84
CA LEU A 349 -39.48 20.28 3.61
C LEU A 349 -39.47 21.71 3.07
N GLU A 350 -40.06 22.63 3.82
CA GLU A 350 -40.03 24.07 3.56
C GLU A 350 -38.65 24.65 3.88
N THR A 351 -38.20 25.64 3.10
CA THR A 351 -36.89 26.32 3.30
C THR A 351 -35.67 25.36 3.43
N PRO A 352 -35.38 24.51 2.44
CA PRO A 352 -34.31 23.52 2.54
C PRO A 352 -32.90 24.13 2.67
N ARG A 353 -32.74 25.43 2.36
CA ARG A 353 -31.44 26.12 2.34
C ARG A 353 -30.68 26.03 3.66
N ASP A 354 -31.36 26.27 4.79
CA ASP A 354 -30.73 26.23 6.12
C ASP A 354 -30.17 24.83 6.42
N TYR A 355 -30.96 23.79 6.13
CA TYR A 355 -30.56 22.39 6.34
C TYR A 355 -29.41 21.98 5.39
N GLN A 356 -29.46 22.40 4.13
CA GLN A 356 -28.41 22.12 3.14
C GLN A 356 -27.07 22.74 3.53
N GLU A 357 -27.06 23.97 4.06
CA GLU A 357 -25.84 24.65 4.51
C GLU A 357 -25.24 23.95 5.74
N ILE A 358 -26.07 23.56 6.70
CA ILE A 358 -25.65 22.82 7.90
C ILE A 358 -25.05 21.45 7.51
N LEU A 359 -25.74 20.69 6.66
CA LEU A 359 -25.27 19.36 6.21
C LEU A 359 -23.99 19.46 5.38
N LEU A 360 -23.88 20.46 4.50
CA LEU A 360 -22.67 20.67 3.72
C LEU A 360 -21.47 21.02 4.61
N SER A 361 -21.65 21.92 5.57
CA SER A 361 -20.60 22.26 6.53
C SER A 361 -20.17 21.04 7.35
N PHE A 362 -21.13 20.21 7.74
CA PHE A 362 -20.86 18.96 8.45
C PHE A 362 -20.02 18.00 7.59
N LEU A 363 -20.43 17.71 6.34
CA LEU A 363 -19.69 16.79 5.47
C LEU A 363 -18.25 17.27 5.21
N LYS A 364 -18.05 18.58 4.98
CA LYS A 364 -16.71 19.16 4.77
C LYS A 364 -15.79 19.04 5.99
N GLY A 365 -16.36 19.06 7.20
CA GLY A 365 -15.58 18.99 8.44
C GLY A 365 -15.45 17.59 9.05
N ALA A 366 -16.38 16.68 8.76
CA ALA A 366 -16.49 15.39 9.44
C ALA A 366 -15.95 14.20 8.63
N LEU A 367 -15.86 14.30 7.30
CA LEU A 367 -15.32 13.22 6.48
C LEU A 367 -13.78 13.18 6.58
N PRO A 368 -13.18 12.03 6.93
CA PRO A 368 -11.73 11.92 7.14
C PRO A 368 -10.99 11.79 5.80
N LEU A 369 -11.04 12.84 4.98
CA LEU A 369 -10.47 12.84 3.62
C LEU A 369 -8.96 12.56 3.59
N ASP A 370 -8.26 12.94 4.65
CA ASP A 370 -6.80 12.80 4.77
C ASP A 370 -6.37 11.38 5.22
N ASP A 371 -7.30 10.57 5.75
CA ASP A 371 -7.01 9.22 6.26
C ASP A 371 -7.47 8.10 5.32
N ILE A 372 -8.13 8.45 4.22
CA ILE A 372 -8.75 7.50 3.28
C ILE A 372 -8.02 7.44 1.95
N ARG A 373 -7.96 6.23 1.37
CA ARG A 373 -7.35 6.00 0.05
C ARG A 373 -8.28 6.24 -1.13
N SER A 374 -9.57 5.99 -0.90
CA SER A 374 -10.62 6.15 -1.90
C SER A 374 -11.75 6.94 -1.27
N PRO A 375 -12.31 7.94 -1.96
CA PRO A 375 -11.99 8.39 -3.32
C PRO A 375 -10.65 9.16 -3.42
N ALA A 376 -10.06 9.19 -4.62
CA ALA A 376 -8.79 9.86 -4.88
C ALA A 376 -8.88 11.39 -4.73
N VAL A 377 -7.72 12.06 -4.59
CA VAL A 377 -7.65 13.52 -4.34
C VAL A 377 -8.49 14.37 -5.31
N PRO A 378 -8.49 14.13 -6.64
CA PRO A 378 -9.36 14.88 -7.56
C PRO A 378 -10.85 14.75 -7.24
N ALA A 379 -11.30 13.57 -6.81
CA ALA A 379 -12.68 13.36 -6.37
C ALA A 379 -12.95 14.03 -5.02
N GLN A 380 -12.01 14.02 -4.08
CA GLN A 380 -12.14 14.74 -2.81
C GLN A 380 -12.26 16.27 -3.00
N ARG A 381 -11.62 16.85 -4.04
CA ARG A 381 -11.79 18.27 -4.40
C ARG A 381 -13.26 18.61 -4.69
N LEU A 382 -14.07 17.67 -5.19
CA LEU A 382 -15.50 17.88 -5.42
C LEU A 382 -16.25 18.18 -4.14
N LEU A 383 -15.88 17.58 -3.00
CA LEU A 383 -16.47 17.94 -1.71
C LEU A 383 -16.06 19.35 -1.28
N ARG A 384 -14.80 19.74 -1.50
CA ARG A 384 -14.30 21.08 -1.15
C ARG A 384 -15.01 22.16 -1.97
N GLU A 385 -15.21 21.91 -3.26
CA GLU A 385 -15.91 22.78 -4.21
C GLU A 385 -17.44 22.68 -4.14
N ALA A 386 -17.98 21.67 -3.45
CA ALA A 386 -19.42 21.47 -3.34
C ALA A 386 -20.10 22.69 -2.71
N ASN A 387 -21.28 23.02 -3.25
CA ASN A 387 -22.17 24.05 -2.75
C ASN A 387 -23.46 23.42 -2.23
N ARG A 388 -24.34 24.23 -1.64
CA ARG A 388 -25.61 23.75 -1.04
C ARG A 388 -26.48 22.91 -1.99
N GLY A 389 -26.39 23.13 -3.30
CA GLY A 389 -27.14 22.35 -4.30
C GLY A 389 -26.67 20.91 -4.44
N SER A 390 -25.50 20.57 -3.86
CA SER A 390 -25.01 19.20 -3.79
C SER A 390 -25.71 18.38 -2.71
N ILE A 391 -26.49 19.00 -1.82
CA ILE A 391 -27.24 18.29 -0.79
C ILE A 391 -28.68 18.07 -1.27
N ARG A 392 -29.06 16.80 -1.44
CA ARG A 392 -30.42 16.37 -1.81
C ARG A 392 -31.11 15.81 -0.59
N ILE A 393 -32.11 16.53 -0.09
CA ILE A 393 -33.01 16.04 0.97
C ILE A 393 -34.30 15.60 0.29
N GLU A 394 -34.73 14.38 0.61
CA GLU A 394 -35.98 13.79 0.11
C GLU A 394 -37.19 14.72 0.35
N ASP A 395 -38.07 14.86 -0.64
CA ASP A 395 -39.28 15.70 -0.61
C ASP A 395 -39.07 17.17 -0.19
N SER A 396 -37.93 17.75 -0.57
CA SER A 396 -37.69 19.19 -0.42
C SER A 396 -38.38 20.02 -1.52
N ALA A 397 -38.92 21.18 -1.15
CA ALA A 397 -39.68 22.06 -2.05
C ALA A 397 -38.86 22.67 -3.21
N THR A 398 -37.52 22.60 -3.13
CA THR A 398 -36.60 23.03 -4.20
C THR A 398 -35.45 22.03 -4.33
N GLN A 399 -35.50 21.16 -5.35
CA GLN A 399 -34.34 20.34 -5.71
C GLN A 399 -33.40 21.17 -6.60
N ALA A 400 -32.14 21.27 -6.20
CA ALA A 400 -31.13 21.99 -6.96
C ALA A 400 -30.83 21.31 -8.30
N VAL A 401 -30.48 22.15 -9.28
CA VAL A 401 -29.98 21.78 -10.61
C VAL A 401 -28.85 20.76 -10.51
N SER A 402 -28.71 19.91 -11.55
CA SER A 402 -27.61 18.98 -11.76
C SER A 402 -26.24 19.57 -11.36
N ASN A 403 -25.79 19.27 -10.13
CA ASN A 403 -24.47 19.61 -9.64
C ASN A 403 -23.47 18.49 -9.97
N ARG A 404 -22.17 18.83 -9.98
CA ARG A 404 -21.06 17.88 -10.20
C ARG A 404 -21.00 16.77 -9.15
N VAL A 405 -21.59 16.96 -7.98
CA VAL A 405 -21.68 15.93 -6.93
C VAL A 405 -23.00 16.10 -6.19
N SER A 406 -23.62 14.98 -5.80
CA SER A 406 -24.85 14.96 -5.02
C SER A 406 -24.78 13.97 -3.86
N PHE A 407 -25.08 14.45 -2.65
CA PHE A 407 -25.23 13.68 -1.43
C PHE A 407 -26.71 13.57 -1.09
N ALA A 408 -27.22 12.36 -1.01
CA ALA A 408 -28.63 12.10 -0.73
C ALA A 408 -28.86 11.86 0.78
N PHE A 409 -29.89 12.51 1.31
CA PHE A 409 -30.40 12.35 2.67
C PHE A 409 -31.86 11.90 2.57
N GLU A 410 -32.06 10.60 2.73
CA GLU A 410 -33.38 9.95 2.72
C GLU A 410 -34.15 10.28 4.00
N ARG A 411 -35.48 10.23 3.93
CA ARG A 411 -36.38 10.42 5.08
C ARG A 411 -36.34 9.18 5.97
N THR A 412 -35.27 9.06 6.75
CA THR A 412 -35.05 8.00 7.75
C THR A 412 -34.87 8.59 9.15
N GLN A 413 -35.08 7.77 10.18
CA GLN A 413 -34.90 8.19 11.58
C GLN A 413 -33.46 8.67 11.82
N ASP A 414 -32.47 8.01 11.21
CA ASP A 414 -31.06 8.37 11.35
C ASP A 414 -30.75 9.73 10.71
N SER A 415 -31.30 10.03 9.51
CA SER A 415 -31.16 11.36 8.88
C SER A 415 -31.85 12.45 9.70
N TYR A 416 -33.04 12.16 10.23
CA TYR A 416 -33.78 13.08 11.09
C TYR A 416 -32.97 13.40 12.36
N ASP A 417 -32.52 12.38 13.09
CA ASP A 417 -31.75 12.53 14.33
C ASP A 417 -30.44 13.30 14.10
N LEU A 418 -29.76 13.04 12.96
CA LEU A 418 -28.57 13.80 12.55
C LEU A 418 -28.90 15.28 12.39
N ILE A 419 -29.92 15.61 11.59
CA ILE A 419 -30.25 17.00 11.28
C ILE A 419 -30.64 17.74 12.56
N VAL A 420 -31.41 17.12 13.47
CA VAL A 420 -31.70 17.69 14.80
C VAL A 420 -30.41 17.98 15.58
N ALA A 421 -29.51 17.00 15.67
CA ALA A 421 -28.25 17.15 16.37
C ALA A 421 -27.39 18.31 15.82
N LEU A 422 -27.35 18.45 14.49
CA LEU A 422 -26.59 19.51 13.82
C LEU A 422 -27.23 20.89 13.95
N ILE A 423 -28.57 20.98 14.02
CA ILE A 423 -29.28 22.24 14.30
C ILE A 423 -28.93 22.74 15.71
N HIS A 424 -28.97 21.86 16.72
CA HIS A 424 -28.57 22.22 18.08
C HIS A 424 -27.10 22.68 18.14
N HIS A 425 -26.19 21.98 17.45
CA HIS A 425 -24.79 22.38 17.31
C HIS A 425 -24.63 23.77 16.66
N ALA A 426 -25.35 24.03 15.58
CA ALA A 426 -25.25 25.29 14.85
C ALA A 426 -25.83 26.48 15.63
N ILE A 427 -26.93 26.27 16.38
CA ILE A 427 -27.72 27.35 16.99
C ILE A 427 -27.39 27.52 18.48
N GLU A 428 -27.56 26.49 19.30
CA GLU A 428 -27.29 26.57 20.74
C GLU A 428 -25.79 26.59 21.01
N GLY A 429 -25.06 25.69 20.35
CA GLY A 429 -23.62 25.58 20.47
C GLY A 429 -22.81 26.60 19.66
N ARG A 430 -23.46 27.41 18.79
CA ARG A 430 -22.83 28.38 17.87
C ARG A 430 -21.68 27.78 17.05
N GLY A 431 -21.82 26.53 16.61
CA GLY A 431 -20.79 25.79 15.88
C GLY A 431 -19.77 25.08 16.78
N THR A 432 -20.05 24.98 18.08
CA THR A 432 -19.28 24.17 19.05
C THR A 432 -20.20 23.18 19.75
N TRP A 433 -19.63 22.20 20.44
CA TRP A 433 -20.40 21.23 21.21
C TRP A 433 -20.61 21.64 22.68
N ASP A 434 -20.61 22.94 22.97
CA ASP A 434 -20.77 23.49 24.32
C ASP A 434 -22.23 23.91 24.57
N PHE A 435 -23.11 22.94 24.84
CA PHE A 435 -24.52 23.15 25.15
C PHE A 435 -25.14 21.93 25.87
N PRO A 436 -26.32 22.06 26.51
CA PRO A 436 -26.96 20.95 27.23
C PRO A 436 -27.23 19.74 26.33
N GLN A 437 -26.98 18.53 26.84
CA GLN A 437 -27.11 17.25 26.11
C GLN A 437 -26.18 17.10 24.89
N SER A 438 -25.17 17.95 24.70
CA SER A 438 -24.25 17.87 23.56
C SER A 438 -23.57 16.50 23.43
N GLU A 439 -23.24 15.82 24.54
CA GLU A 439 -22.68 14.45 24.54
C GLU A 439 -23.62 13.42 23.90
N ARG A 440 -24.94 13.55 24.07
CA ARG A 440 -25.92 12.69 23.40
C ARG A 440 -25.92 12.96 21.89
N TYR A 441 -25.93 14.22 21.50
CA TYR A 441 -25.94 14.61 20.10
C TYR A 441 -24.63 14.26 19.37
N LYS A 442 -23.47 14.37 20.02
CA LYS A 442 -22.19 13.85 19.52
C LYS A 442 -22.28 12.37 19.18
N ARG A 443 -22.87 11.56 20.06
CA ARG A 443 -23.04 10.11 19.82
C ARG A 443 -23.95 9.83 18.63
N ILE A 444 -25.01 10.62 18.44
CA ILE A 444 -25.90 10.51 17.27
C ILE A 444 -25.13 10.81 15.98
N VAL A 445 -24.42 11.94 15.92
CA VAL A 445 -23.59 12.32 14.76
C VAL A 445 -22.52 11.28 14.47
N ALA A 446 -21.82 10.79 15.50
CA ALA A 446 -20.78 9.77 15.35
C ALA A 446 -21.33 8.41 14.90
N ARG A 447 -22.54 8.03 15.34
CA ARG A 447 -23.24 6.83 14.85
C ARG A 447 -23.64 6.99 13.38
N TRP A 448 -24.23 8.13 13.02
CA TRP A 448 -24.63 8.41 11.65
C TRP A 448 -23.42 8.37 10.70
N LEU A 449 -22.32 9.03 11.08
CA LEU A 449 -21.10 9.07 10.29
C LEU A 449 -20.55 7.66 10.04
N ARG A 450 -20.46 6.81 11.08
CA ARG A 450 -20.01 5.42 10.92
C ARG A 450 -20.86 4.61 9.95
N ASN A 451 -22.18 4.83 9.95
CA ASN A 451 -23.12 4.10 9.10
C ASN A 451 -23.13 4.60 7.64
N HIS A 452 -22.97 5.91 7.42
CA HIS A 452 -23.20 6.53 6.11
C HIS A 452 -21.92 7.04 5.42
N GLN A 453 -20.77 7.09 6.12
CA GLN A 453 -19.50 7.59 5.58
C GLN A 453 -19.13 6.92 4.25
N ARG A 454 -19.25 5.60 4.14
CA ARG A 454 -18.91 4.87 2.91
C ARG A 454 -19.75 5.34 1.72
N ALA A 455 -21.06 5.54 1.93
CA ALA A 455 -21.96 6.01 0.88
C ALA A 455 -21.65 7.46 0.49
N MET A 456 -21.37 8.34 1.47
CA MET A 456 -20.99 9.73 1.21
C MET A 456 -19.68 9.84 0.44
N LEU A 457 -18.70 9.00 0.77
CA LEU A 457 -17.43 8.93 0.04
C LEU A 457 -17.60 8.34 -1.36
N ALA A 458 -18.43 7.32 -1.54
CA ALA A 458 -18.72 6.74 -2.84
C ALA A 458 -19.42 7.74 -3.79
N ALA A 459 -20.21 8.68 -3.27
CA ALA A 459 -20.86 9.72 -4.07
C ALA A 459 -19.87 10.69 -4.75
N LEU A 460 -18.61 10.72 -4.31
CA LEU A 460 -17.54 11.53 -4.92
C LEU A 460 -16.88 10.86 -6.13
N ASP A 461 -17.16 9.57 -6.37
CA ASP A 461 -16.65 8.81 -7.52
C ASP A 461 -17.75 8.61 -8.58
N PRO A 462 -17.36 8.30 -9.84
CA PRO A 462 -18.31 8.07 -10.92
C PRO A 462 -19.18 6.84 -10.67
N VAL A 463 -20.50 7.05 -10.75
CA VAL A 463 -21.48 5.97 -10.64
C VAL A 463 -21.37 5.07 -11.88
N GLY A 464 -21.11 3.78 -11.65
CA GLY A 464 -21.06 2.77 -12.71
C GLY A 464 -19.75 2.72 -13.51
N LEU A 465 -18.74 3.55 -13.19
CA LEU A 465 -17.42 3.49 -13.80
C LEU A 465 -16.35 3.07 -12.79
N SER A 466 -15.38 2.30 -13.25
CA SER A 466 -14.24 1.93 -12.42
C SER A 466 -13.20 3.05 -12.38
N THR A 467 -12.73 3.41 -11.18
CA THR A 467 -11.63 4.37 -10.99
C THR A 467 -10.26 3.76 -11.25
N THR A 468 -10.12 2.43 -11.24
CA THR A 468 -8.84 1.74 -11.45
C THR A 468 -8.48 1.56 -12.93
N VAL A 469 -9.48 1.49 -13.81
CA VAL A 469 -9.28 1.30 -15.26
C VAL A 469 -8.42 2.42 -15.88
N PRO A 470 -8.70 3.72 -15.62
CA PRO A 470 -7.84 4.81 -16.07
C PRO A 470 -6.40 4.71 -15.56
N ILE A 471 -6.20 4.36 -14.29
CA ILE A 471 -4.86 4.18 -13.70
C ILE A 471 -4.09 3.12 -14.47
N LYS A 472 -4.71 1.95 -14.72
CA LYS A 472 -4.10 0.87 -15.51
C LYS A 472 -3.72 1.32 -16.92
N HIS A 473 -4.59 2.06 -17.60
CA HIS A 473 -4.33 2.53 -18.97
C HIS A 473 -3.19 3.55 -19.01
N ALA A 474 -3.15 4.49 -18.05
CA ALA A 474 -2.04 5.42 -17.94
C ALA A 474 -0.72 4.69 -17.67
N THR A 475 -0.70 3.71 -16.75
CA THR A 475 0.49 2.91 -16.47
C THR A 475 0.94 2.11 -17.70
N LYS A 476 0.03 1.45 -18.43
CA LYS A 476 0.34 0.75 -19.69
C LYS A 476 1.00 1.69 -20.71
N PHE A 477 0.46 2.89 -20.88
CA PHE A 477 1.06 3.89 -21.77
C PHE A 477 2.48 4.28 -21.33
N LEU A 478 2.70 4.51 -20.03
CA LEU A 478 4.02 4.87 -19.51
C LEU A 478 5.03 3.70 -19.60
N CYS A 479 4.56 2.46 -19.47
CA CYS A 479 5.36 1.27 -19.76
C CYS A 479 5.84 1.26 -21.21
N MET A 480 4.95 1.50 -22.19
CA MET A 480 5.33 1.64 -23.59
C MET A 480 6.29 2.82 -23.79
N SER A 481 6.02 3.96 -23.18
CA SER A 481 6.89 5.14 -23.23
C SER A 481 8.31 4.81 -22.79
N ALA A 482 8.46 4.07 -21.69
CA ALA A 482 9.76 3.63 -21.19
C ALA A 482 10.45 2.61 -22.12
N ILE A 483 9.70 1.75 -22.80
CA ILE A 483 10.24 0.83 -23.82
C ILE A 483 10.76 1.62 -25.01
N ILE A 484 9.98 2.59 -25.52
CA ILE A 484 10.34 3.42 -26.66
C ILE A 484 11.62 4.21 -26.35
N GLU A 485 11.65 4.90 -25.22
CA GLU A 485 12.80 5.72 -24.79
C GLU A 485 14.08 4.89 -24.64
N ARG A 486 13.98 3.69 -24.06
CA ARG A 486 15.14 2.83 -23.78
C ARG A 486 15.52 1.94 -24.96
N ARG A 487 14.64 1.77 -25.95
CA ARG A 487 14.75 0.75 -27.00
C ARG A 487 15.06 -0.64 -26.41
N ALA A 488 14.44 -0.95 -25.27
CA ALA A 488 14.70 -2.16 -24.50
C ALA A 488 13.44 -2.63 -23.77
N GLU A 489 13.33 -3.95 -23.57
CA GLU A 489 12.25 -4.51 -22.77
C GLU A 489 12.21 -3.91 -21.35
N LEU A 490 11.01 -3.89 -20.78
CA LEU A 490 10.83 -3.52 -19.38
C LEU A 490 11.61 -4.51 -18.48
N PRO A 491 12.35 -4.03 -17.48
CA PRO A 491 13.04 -4.91 -16.54
C PRO A 491 12.06 -5.89 -15.89
N ARG A 492 12.49 -7.13 -15.65
CA ARG A 492 11.70 -8.13 -14.91
C ARG A 492 11.53 -7.75 -13.44
N ASP A 493 12.53 -7.08 -12.87
CA ASP A 493 12.40 -6.47 -11.55
C ASP A 493 11.37 -5.34 -11.60
N THR A 494 10.33 -5.47 -10.80
CA THR A 494 9.23 -4.49 -10.70
C THR A 494 9.71 -3.16 -10.15
N SER A 495 10.71 -3.14 -9.25
CA SER A 495 11.25 -1.89 -8.71
C SER A 495 11.99 -1.08 -9.77
N ALA A 496 12.87 -1.75 -10.53
CA ALA A 496 13.54 -1.15 -11.68
C ALA A 496 12.54 -0.70 -12.76
N ALA A 497 11.52 -1.51 -13.08
CA ALA A 497 10.48 -1.15 -14.04
C ALA A 497 9.70 0.09 -13.60
N LEU A 498 9.29 0.16 -12.33
CA LEU A 498 8.60 1.30 -11.75
C LEU A 498 9.44 2.57 -11.85
N SER A 499 10.74 2.49 -11.54
CA SER A 499 11.66 3.63 -11.60
C SER A 499 11.73 4.24 -13.00
N HIS A 500 11.66 3.42 -14.06
CA HIS A 500 11.60 3.92 -15.44
C HIS A 500 10.23 4.50 -15.80
N VAL A 501 9.14 3.86 -15.37
CA VAL A 501 7.75 4.33 -15.62
C VAL A 501 7.48 5.69 -14.98
N THR A 502 8.04 5.93 -13.79
CA THR A 502 7.86 7.16 -13.01
C THR A 502 9.02 8.16 -13.17
N SER A 503 9.95 7.93 -14.10
CA SER A 503 11.07 8.85 -14.31
C SER A 503 10.56 10.22 -14.75
N THR A 504 11.11 11.28 -14.15
CA THR A 504 10.86 12.69 -14.52
C THR A 504 12.00 13.29 -15.34
N GLU A 505 12.96 12.46 -15.77
CA GLU A 505 14.06 12.91 -16.61
C GLU A 505 13.56 13.35 -17.99
N ALA A 506 14.29 14.27 -18.62
CA ALA A 506 13.93 14.75 -19.95
C ALA A 506 14.11 13.61 -20.97
N MET A 507 13.00 13.19 -21.58
CA MET A 507 12.98 12.12 -22.56
C MET A 507 13.87 12.45 -23.77
N LYS A 508 14.75 11.52 -24.12
CA LYS A 508 15.48 11.56 -25.39
C LYS A 508 14.68 10.79 -26.45
N LEU A 509 14.14 11.51 -27.43
CA LEU A 509 13.35 10.89 -28.49
C LEU A 509 14.21 9.98 -29.38
N PRO A 510 13.79 8.72 -29.62
CA PRO A 510 14.51 7.83 -30.53
C PRO A 510 14.38 8.27 -31.99
N THR A 511 15.38 7.89 -32.79
CA THR A 511 15.35 8.04 -34.25
C THR A 511 14.31 7.10 -34.86
N VAL A 512 13.61 7.59 -35.90
CA VAL A 512 12.63 6.85 -36.72
C VAL A 512 12.80 7.23 -38.19
N LEU A 513 12.41 6.32 -39.08
CA LEU A 513 12.49 6.49 -40.54
C LEU A 513 11.27 7.24 -41.07
N THR A 514 10.08 6.95 -40.56
CA THR A 514 8.82 7.39 -41.17
C THR A 514 8.17 8.56 -40.42
N ASP A 515 7.47 9.41 -41.18
CA ASP A 515 6.74 10.56 -40.62
C ASP A 515 5.55 10.20 -39.71
N PRO A 516 4.75 9.15 -39.98
CA PRO A 516 3.66 8.75 -39.09
C PRO A 516 4.15 8.41 -37.68
N LEU A 517 5.23 7.62 -37.55
CA LEU A 517 5.80 7.27 -36.26
C LEU A 517 6.49 8.47 -35.59
N ARG A 518 7.18 9.30 -36.38
CA ARG A 518 7.79 10.56 -35.91
C ARG A 518 6.78 11.50 -35.27
N LYS A 519 5.58 11.64 -35.85
CA LYS A 519 4.49 12.46 -35.29
C LYS A 519 4.04 11.95 -33.91
N LEU A 520 3.92 10.63 -33.74
CA LEU A 520 3.57 10.04 -32.45
C LEU A 520 4.70 10.25 -31.42
N TYR A 521 5.95 10.04 -31.81
CA TYR A 521 7.09 10.21 -30.90
C TYR A 521 7.25 11.68 -30.46
N ASN A 522 6.95 12.65 -31.32
CA ASN A 522 6.95 14.06 -30.94
C ASN A 522 5.85 14.43 -29.92
N ASP A 523 4.73 13.70 -29.90
CA ASP A 523 3.65 13.87 -28.91
C ASP A 523 3.96 13.17 -27.57
N LEU A 524 4.86 12.17 -27.58
CA LEU A 524 5.15 11.30 -26.44
C LEU A 524 5.55 12.04 -25.15
N PRO A 525 6.45 13.06 -25.15
CA PRO A 525 6.85 13.75 -23.92
C PRO A 525 5.69 14.49 -23.24
N GLU A 526 4.79 15.09 -24.03
CA GLU A 526 3.62 15.80 -23.49
C GLU A 526 2.64 14.83 -22.85
N ARG A 527 2.40 13.67 -23.49
CA ARG A 527 1.49 12.63 -22.97
C ARG A 527 2.07 11.95 -21.74
N GLN A 528 3.36 11.63 -21.74
CA GLN A 528 4.07 11.08 -20.57
C GLN A 528 3.88 11.99 -19.36
N ARG A 529 4.20 13.29 -19.49
CA ARG A 529 4.05 14.28 -18.42
C ARG A 529 2.60 14.36 -17.90
N THR A 530 1.63 14.40 -18.80
CA THR A 530 0.21 14.53 -18.45
C THR A 530 -0.30 13.28 -17.74
N LEU A 531 0.07 12.08 -18.20
CA LEU A 531 -0.35 10.81 -17.60
C LEU A 531 0.39 10.50 -16.30
N GLN A 532 1.66 10.90 -16.16
CA GLN A 532 2.37 10.84 -14.88
C GLN A 532 1.70 11.75 -13.84
N SER A 533 1.35 12.98 -14.23
CA SER A 533 0.62 13.90 -13.35
C SER A 533 -0.71 13.31 -12.91
N PHE A 534 -1.46 12.72 -13.86
CA PHE A 534 -2.71 12.02 -13.57
C PHE A 534 -2.52 10.85 -12.60
N LEU A 535 -1.53 9.98 -12.83
CA LEU A 535 -1.24 8.85 -11.94
C LEU A 535 -0.93 9.31 -10.53
N VAL A 536 -0.09 10.33 -10.39
CA VAL A 536 0.25 10.91 -9.10
C VAL A 536 -1.00 11.45 -8.41
N GLU A 537 -1.84 12.23 -9.10
CA GLU A 537 -3.07 12.77 -8.50
C GLU A 537 -4.05 11.67 -8.06
N GLU A 538 -4.21 10.61 -8.86
CA GLU A 538 -5.17 9.53 -8.58
C GLU A 538 -4.68 8.53 -7.53
N THR A 539 -3.37 8.44 -7.29
CA THR A 539 -2.77 7.51 -6.32
C THR A 539 -2.19 8.21 -5.08
N ASN A 540 -2.29 9.54 -5.02
CA ASN A 540 -1.82 10.34 -3.88
C ASN A 540 -2.68 10.09 -2.64
N LEU A 541 -1.99 9.87 -1.52
CA LEU A 541 -2.55 9.89 -0.17
C LEU A 541 -2.05 11.17 0.53
N PRO A 542 -2.88 12.24 0.58
CA PRO A 542 -2.50 13.47 1.26
C PRO A 542 -2.45 13.21 2.77
N GLN A 543 -1.32 13.47 3.41
CA GLN A 543 -1.23 13.45 4.88
C GLN A 543 -1.13 14.89 5.41
N GLY A 544 -2.13 15.28 6.20
CA GLY A 544 -2.20 16.61 6.81
C GLY A 544 -2.65 17.75 5.88
N ALA A 545 -2.85 18.92 6.47
CA ALA A 545 -3.48 20.08 5.81
C ALA A 545 -2.62 20.79 4.75
N THR A 546 -1.34 20.45 4.62
CA THR A 546 -0.39 21.13 3.72
C THR A 546 -0.55 20.74 2.24
N GLY A 547 -1.34 19.69 1.94
CA GLY A 547 -1.66 19.29 0.57
C GLY A 547 -0.49 18.72 -0.24
N GLY A 548 0.65 18.43 0.41
CA GLY A 548 1.80 17.80 -0.23
C GLY A 548 1.57 16.30 -0.51
N ILE A 549 2.21 15.79 -1.56
CA ILE A 549 2.24 14.35 -1.85
C ILE A 549 3.20 13.68 -0.87
N LEU A 550 2.65 12.88 0.05
CA LEU A 550 3.44 12.20 1.10
C LEU A 550 3.59 10.71 0.82
N VAL A 551 2.57 10.07 0.25
CA VAL A 551 2.59 8.64 -0.10
C VAL A 551 1.81 8.41 -1.39
N ILE A 552 2.38 7.61 -2.31
CA ILE A 552 1.70 7.09 -3.50
C ILE A 552 1.33 5.63 -3.21
N ASP A 553 0.10 5.21 -3.49
CA ASP A 553 -0.27 3.79 -3.44
C ASP A 553 0.27 3.08 -4.69
N PRO A 554 1.31 2.22 -4.57
CA PRO A 554 1.95 1.62 -5.74
C PRO A 554 1.21 0.37 -6.21
N GLN A 555 0.24 -0.17 -5.46
CA GLN A 555 -0.29 -1.51 -5.72
C GLN A 555 -0.95 -1.60 -7.10
N VAL A 556 -1.84 -0.65 -7.41
CA VAL A 556 -2.54 -0.62 -8.71
C VAL A 556 -1.56 -0.41 -9.86
N ILE A 557 -0.49 0.36 -9.64
CA ILE A 557 0.57 0.61 -10.63
C ILE A 557 1.37 -0.67 -10.87
N ILE A 558 1.75 -1.40 -9.81
CA ILE A 558 2.50 -2.67 -9.90
C ILE A 558 1.69 -3.74 -10.63
N GLU A 559 0.40 -3.86 -10.31
CA GLU A 559 -0.52 -4.77 -11.01
C GLU A 559 -0.60 -4.41 -12.50
N ALA A 560 -0.73 -3.12 -12.82
CA ALA A 560 -0.77 -2.64 -14.20
C ALA A 560 0.55 -2.86 -14.96
N ILE A 561 1.71 -2.67 -14.33
CA ILE A 561 3.03 -2.99 -14.91
C ILE A 561 3.10 -4.48 -15.25
N THR A 562 2.60 -5.34 -14.37
CA THR A 562 2.59 -6.79 -14.59
C THR A 562 1.70 -7.16 -15.78
N GLU A 563 0.53 -6.53 -15.89
CA GLU A 563 -0.38 -6.69 -17.02
C GLU A 563 0.24 -6.19 -18.34
N ALA A 564 0.91 -5.03 -18.30
CA ALA A 564 1.57 -4.42 -19.46
C ALA A 564 2.70 -5.30 -20.06
N ARG A 565 3.36 -6.13 -19.23
CA ARG A 565 4.36 -7.10 -19.69
C ARG A 565 3.75 -8.25 -20.50
N SER A 566 2.48 -8.60 -20.22
CA SER A 566 1.76 -9.65 -20.94
C SER A 566 0.99 -9.13 -22.14
N ASP A 567 0.50 -7.88 -22.06
CA ASP A 567 -0.28 -7.22 -23.08
C ASP A 567 0.13 -5.73 -23.17
N PRO A 568 1.00 -5.36 -24.13
CA PRO A 568 1.46 -3.99 -24.32
C PRO A 568 0.47 -3.10 -25.08
N SER A 569 -0.75 -3.58 -25.36
CA SER A 569 -1.72 -2.82 -26.14
C SER A 569 -2.17 -1.52 -25.44
N ILE A 570 -2.36 -0.48 -26.24
CA ILE A 570 -2.85 0.83 -25.78
C ILE A 570 -4.19 1.08 -26.41
N ALA A 571 -5.24 1.05 -25.60
CA ALA A 571 -6.59 1.40 -26.01
C ALA A 571 -6.99 2.77 -25.46
N PRO A 572 -7.83 3.54 -26.17
CA PRO A 572 -8.47 4.72 -25.58
C PRO A 572 -9.46 4.28 -24.49
N LEU A 573 -9.68 5.15 -23.50
CA LEU A 573 -10.72 4.90 -22.50
C LEU A 573 -12.11 4.81 -23.14
N PRO A 574 -13.03 4.01 -22.57
CA PRO A 574 -14.42 3.98 -23.00
C PRO A 574 -15.04 5.39 -23.04
N PRO A 575 -15.96 5.67 -23.99
CA PRO A 575 -16.53 6.99 -24.18
C PRO A 575 -17.26 7.52 -22.93
N ASP A 576 -17.72 6.63 -22.06
CA ASP A 576 -18.41 6.96 -20.81
C ASP A 576 -17.52 7.78 -19.85
N TYR A 577 -16.19 7.60 -19.88
CA TYR A 577 -15.24 8.41 -19.09
C TYR A 577 -15.11 9.86 -19.61
N SER A 578 -15.50 10.08 -20.86
CA SER A 578 -15.56 11.40 -21.48
C SER A 578 -16.96 12.01 -21.47
N ALA A 579 -17.96 11.26 -20.97
CA ALA A 579 -19.33 11.70 -20.81
C ALA A 579 -19.51 12.42 -19.46
N SER A 580 -20.44 13.38 -19.41
CA SER A 580 -20.84 14.08 -18.19
C SER A 580 -19.71 14.94 -17.55
N TYR A 581 -19.83 15.23 -16.26
CA TYR A 581 -18.94 16.12 -15.51
C TYR A 581 -17.58 15.49 -15.16
N TRP A 582 -17.40 14.18 -15.34
CA TRP A 582 -16.14 13.46 -15.08
C TRP A 582 -15.07 13.72 -16.15
N LYS A 583 -15.46 14.32 -17.28
CA LYS A 583 -14.57 14.65 -18.38
C LYS A 583 -13.31 15.40 -17.94
N SER A 584 -13.42 16.34 -16.99
CA SER A 584 -12.28 17.11 -16.50
C SER A 584 -11.28 16.28 -15.70
N ARG A 585 -11.74 15.23 -14.99
CA ARG A 585 -10.88 14.31 -14.22
C ARG A 585 -10.04 13.42 -15.15
N TYR A 586 -10.63 12.95 -16.26
CA TYR A 586 -9.99 12.04 -17.22
C TYR A 586 -9.50 12.73 -18.49
N GLN A 587 -9.36 14.06 -18.48
CA GLN A 587 -8.95 14.85 -19.65
C GLN A 587 -7.57 14.44 -20.18
N ALA A 588 -6.69 13.93 -19.32
CA ALA A 588 -5.37 13.41 -19.68
C ALA A 588 -5.40 12.38 -20.83
N PHE A 589 -6.53 11.68 -21.01
CA PHE A 589 -6.70 10.62 -22.01
C PHE A 589 -7.25 11.13 -23.35
N GLU A 590 -7.70 12.38 -23.48
CA GLU A 590 -8.22 12.89 -24.76
C GLU A 590 -7.15 12.85 -25.87
N GLY A 591 -5.89 13.11 -25.53
CA GLY A 591 -4.76 13.07 -26.47
C GLY A 591 -4.39 11.66 -26.96
N LEU A 592 -4.82 10.60 -26.25
CA LEU A 592 -4.52 9.22 -26.64
C LEU A 592 -5.31 8.73 -27.85
N LYS A 593 -6.31 9.49 -28.32
CA LYS A 593 -7.03 9.16 -29.56
C LYS A 593 -6.10 9.10 -30.77
N ALA A 594 -5.08 9.96 -30.82
CA ALA A 594 -4.08 9.94 -31.90
C ALA A 594 -3.22 8.67 -31.89
N TRP A 595 -3.01 8.08 -30.70
CA TRP A 595 -2.21 6.88 -30.49
C TRP A 595 -2.91 5.59 -30.91
N ALA A 596 -4.21 5.63 -31.21
CA ALA A 596 -4.91 4.52 -31.85
C ALA A 596 -4.32 4.17 -33.24
N GLY A 597 -3.63 5.10 -33.89
CA GLY A 597 -2.92 4.88 -35.15
C GLY A 597 -1.54 4.21 -35.02
N LEU A 598 -1.08 3.90 -33.80
CA LEU A 598 0.24 3.31 -33.55
C LEU A 598 0.49 2.01 -34.34
N PRO A 599 -0.44 1.03 -34.41
CA PRO A 599 -0.21 -0.20 -35.18
C PRO A 599 0.05 0.08 -36.67
N GLY A 600 -0.68 1.04 -37.25
CA GLY A 600 -0.45 1.46 -38.64
C GLY A 600 0.90 2.14 -38.84
N ALA A 601 1.31 3.01 -37.90
CA ALA A 601 2.62 3.65 -37.94
C ALA A 601 3.78 2.65 -37.80
N ILE A 602 3.62 1.62 -36.95
CA ILE A 602 4.60 0.53 -36.80
C ILE A 602 4.71 -0.28 -38.10
N ALA A 603 3.59 -0.60 -38.75
CA ALA A 603 3.59 -1.33 -40.02
C ALA A 603 4.34 -0.55 -41.11
N THR A 604 4.10 0.76 -41.24
CA THR A 604 4.82 1.63 -42.19
C THR A 604 6.31 1.72 -41.87
N GLU A 605 6.68 1.80 -40.57
CA GLU A 605 8.09 1.80 -40.16
C GLU A 605 8.77 0.47 -40.50
N ARG A 606 8.10 -0.66 -40.29
CA ARG A 606 8.61 -1.99 -40.65
C ARG A 606 8.89 -2.11 -42.15
N GLU A 607 7.98 -1.62 -42.97
CA GLU A 607 8.15 -1.59 -44.43
C GLU A 607 9.37 -0.74 -44.83
N ALA A 608 9.52 0.46 -44.26
CA ALA A 608 10.67 1.32 -44.52
C ALA A 608 12.01 0.70 -44.07
N ILE A 609 12.04 -0.05 -42.96
CA ILE A 609 13.21 -0.85 -42.56
C ILE A 609 13.52 -1.90 -43.63
N GLY A 610 12.50 -2.62 -44.10
CA GLY A 610 12.63 -3.62 -45.16
C GLY A 610 13.14 -3.04 -46.49
N GLU A 611 12.65 -1.88 -46.92
CA GLU A 611 13.11 -1.19 -48.13
C GLU A 611 14.61 -0.82 -48.04
N LEU A 612 15.06 -0.36 -46.87
CA LEU A 612 16.46 0.01 -46.65
C LEU A 612 17.38 -1.22 -46.66
N VAL A 613 16.94 -2.32 -46.03
CA VAL A 613 17.62 -3.63 -46.10
C VAL A 613 17.68 -4.11 -47.55
N HIS A 614 16.57 -4.06 -48.28
CA HIS A 614 16.51 -4.48 -49.68
C HIS A 614 17.46 -3.66 -50.58
N THR A 615 17.56 -2.35 -50.34
CA THR A 615 18.50 -1.47 -51.07
C THR A 615 19.94 -1.90 -50.83
N ILE A 616 20.30 -2.23 -49.59
CA ILE A 616 21.65 -2.70 -49.24
C ILE A 616 21.93 -4.06 -49.88
N ASP A 617 20.99 -5.00 -49.77
CA ASP A 617 21.08 -6.32 -50.39
C ASP A 617 21.25 -6.24 -51.90
N HIS A 618 20.55 -5.31 -52.56
CA HIS A 618 20.70 -5.08 -53.99
C HIS A 618 22.13 -4.67 -54.36
N VAL A 619 22.75 -3.78 -53.58
CA VAL A 619 24.15 -3.36 -53.80
C VAL A 619 25.11 -4.53 -53.58
N LEU A 620 24.93 -5.31 -52.50
CA LEU A 620 25.78 -6.46 -52.21
C LEU A 620 25.68 -7.53 -53.32
N ALA A 621 24.46 -7.92 -53.69
CA ALA A 621 24.21 -8.94 -54.71
C ALA A 621 24.72 -8.52 -56.10
N ARG A 622 24.55 -7.24 -56.48
CA ARG A 622 25.08 -6.70 -57.75
C ARG A 622 26.60 -6.80 -57.84
N ASN A 623 27.29 -6.74 -56.69
CA ASN A 623 28.75 -6.88 -56.61
C ASN A 623 29.20 -8.31 -56.26
N GLY A 624 28.30 -9.31 -56.28
CA GLY A 624 28.62 -10.72 -56.12
C GLY A 624 28.74 -11.22 -54.67
N PHE A 625 28.29 -10.44 -53.69
CA PHE A 625 28.34 -10.82 -52.27
C PHE A 625 27.04 -11.49 -51.82
N ALA A 626 27.15 -12.46 -50.90
CA ALA A 626 26.02 -13.16 -50.32
C ALA A 626 25.23 -12.24 -49.36
N THR A 627 23.89 -12.35 -49.39
CA THR A 627 22.96 -11.59 -48.53
C THR A 627 22.25 -12.52 -47.52
N GLY A 628 21.66 -11.93 -46.48
CA GLY A 628 20.89 -12.65 -45.47
C GLY A 628 21.72 -13.43 -44.43
N GLY A 629 21.03 -14.18 -43.57
CA GLY A 629 21.63 -14.92 -42.46
C GLY A 629 22.33 -14.00 -41.45
N ASN A 630 23.63 -14.17 -41.25
CA ASN A 630 24.45 -13.31 -40.40
C ASN A 630 25.16 -12.18 -41.17
N TYR A 631 24.85 -11.99 -42.46
CA TYR A 631 25.48 -11.01 -43.34
C TYR A 631 27.01 -11.17 -43.44
N ALA A 632 27.52 -12.42 -43.49
CA ALA A 632 28.94 -12.67 -43.72
C ALA A 632 29.46 -12.00 -45.01
N GLY A 633 28.66 -12.02 -46.08
CA GLY A 633 29.00 -11.37 -47.35
C GLY A 633 29.13 -9.85 -47.25
N PHE A 634 28.50 -9.19 -46.28
CA PHE A 634 28.74 -7.77 -46.01
C PHE A 634 30.14 -7.53 -45.44
N VAL A 635 30.62 -8.41 -44.56
CA VAL A 635 31.99 -8.31 -44.00
C VAL A 635 33.02 -8.48 -45.11
N ASP A 636 32.80 -9.45 -45.99
CA ASP A 636 33.64 -9.68 -47.17
C ASP A 636 33.62 -8.47 -48.11
N PHE A 637 32.44 -7.88 -48.36
CA PHE A 637 32.29 -6.65 -49.14
C PHE A 637 33.15 -5.50 -48.58
N ILE A 638 33.11 -5.27 -47.26
CA ILE A 638 33.92 -4.22 -46.64
C ILE A 638 35.42 -4.53 -46.74
N ALA A 639 35.83 -5.80 -46.61
CA ALA A 639 37.22 -6.20 -46.79
C ALA A 639 37.70 -5.97 -48.24
N ASP A 640 36.87 -6.28 -49.23
CA ASP A 640 37.16 -6.04 -50.65
C ASP A 640 37.22 -4.55 -50.97
N MET A 641 36.34 -3.75 -50.37
CA MET A 641 36.39 -2.31 -50.48
C MET A 641 37.70 -1.73 -49.93
N ALA A 642 38.20 -2.26 -48.81
CA ALA A 642 39.51 -1.85 -48.27
C ALA A 642 40.64 -2.17 -49.25
N ARG A 643 40.61 -3.34 -49.88
CA ARG A 643 41.58 -3.74 -50.91
C ARG A 643 41.52 -2.85 -52.15
N LEU A 644 40.31 -2.57 -52.63
CA LEU A 644 40.08 -1.67 -53.76
C LEU A 644 40.63 -0.27 -53.48
N ILE A 645 40.37 0.28 -52.29
CA ILE A 645 40.88 1.60 -51.89
C ILE A 645 42.41 1.65 -51.92
N GLU A 646 43.10 0.62 -51.42
CA GLU A 646 44.57 0.57 -51.48
C GLU A 646 45.09 0.46 -52.93
N LEU A 647 44.40 -0.30 -53.79
CA LEU A 647 44.73 -0.35 -55.22
C LEU A 647 44.53 1.00 -55.92
N LEU A 648 43.44 1.72 -55.62
CA LEU A 648 43.18 3.05 -56.18
C LEU A 648 44.26 4.06 -55.79
N LYS A 649 44.76 4.00 -54.55
CA LYS A 649 45.87 4.85 -54.09
C LYS A 649 47.19 4.52 -54.79
N LEU A 650 47.52 3.23 -54.93
CA LEU A 650 48.83 2.79 -55.43
C LEU A 650 48.93 2.79 -56.96
N SER A 651 47.91 2.33 -57.65
CA SER A 651 47.96 2.09 -59.11
C SER A 651 47.39 3.25 -59.93
N PHE A 652 46.48 4.03 -59.37
CA PHE A 652 45.76 5.08 -60.10
C PHE A 652 45.99 6.50 -59.59
N ARG A 653 46.78 6.68 -58.51
CA ARG A 653 46.99 7.98 -57.83
C ARG A 653 45.66 8.71 -57.57
N TRP A 654 44.66 7.97 -57.08
CA TRP A 654 43.33 8.51 -56.79
C TRP A 654 43.38 9.60 -55.69
N PRO A 655 42.58 10.68 -55.78
CA PRO A 655 42.53 11.71 -54.75
C PRO A 655 42.22 11.12 -53.36
N SER A 656 43.05 11.43 -52.36
CA SER A 656 42.87 10.89 -51.00
C SER A 656 41.53 11.34 -50.39
N THR A 657 41.08 12.55 -50.71
CA THR A 657 39.79 13.11 -50.24
C THR A 657 38.59 12.21 -50.50
N ASP A 658 38.65 11.39 -51.56
CA ASP A 658 37.54 10.54 -52.00
C ASP A 658 37.57 9.15 -51.34
N THR A 659 38.69 8.77 -50.71
CA THR A 659 38.89 7.46 -50.07
C THR A 659 39.14 7.55 -48.56
N ASP A 660 39.46 8.74 -48.05
CA ASP A 660 39.84 8.98 -46.65
C ASP A 660 38.71 8.68 -45.65
N PHE A 661 37.44 8.74 -46.08
CA PHE A 661 36.29 8.43 -45.21
C PHE A 661 36.38 7.02 -44.61
N PHE A 662 36.94 6.06 -45.35
CA PHE A 662 37.02 4.67 -44.93
C PHE A 662 37.97 4.48 -43.74
N LYS A 663 39.09 5.20 -43.74
CA LYS A 663 40.07 5.22 -42.65
C LYS A 663 39.62 6.11 -41.50
N ARG A 664 39.10 7.30 -41.80
CA ARG A 664 38.62 8.27 -40.79
C ARG A 664 37.49 7.68 -39.95
N ASP A 665 36.54 7.02 -40.60
CA ASP A 665 35.33 6.50 -39.94
C ASP A 665 35.55 5.06 -39.41
N LYS A 666 36.78 4.51 -39.55
CA LYS A 666 37.20 3.16 -39.14
C LYS A 666 36.22 2.07 -39.59
N ILE A 667 35.85 2.10 -40.86
CA ILE A 667 34.77 1.26 -41.40
C ILE A 667 35.13 -0.23 -41.31
N SER A 668 36.38 -0.60 -41.62
CA SER A 668 36.86 -1.98 -41.53
C SER A 668 36.70 -2.57 -40.14
N ASP A 669 37.01 -1.79 -39.09
CA ASP A 669 36.95 -2.22 -37.68
C ASP A 669 35.49 -2.43 -37.21
N ARG A 670 34.52 -1.78 -37.88
CA ARG A 670 33.09 -1.80 -37.54
C ARG A 670 32.26 -2.75 -38.40
N SER A 671 32.87 -3.46 -39.36
CA SER A 671 32.19 -4.34 -40.31
C SER A 671 31.33 -5.42 -39.63
N ALA A 672 31.86 -6.13 -38.63
CA ALA A 672 31.11 -7.16 -37.91
C ALA A 672 29.93 -6.61 -37.07
N PRO A 673 30.08 -5.52 -36.28
CA PRO A 673 28.94 -4.83 -35.67
C PRO A 673 27.89 -4.38 -36.68
N MET A 674 28.28 -3.82 -37.82
CA MET A 674 27.37 -3.38 -38.89
C MET A 674 26.59 -4.56 -39.51
N ALA A 675 27.27 -5.70 -39.74
CA ALA A 675 26.60 -6.91 -40.22
C ALA A 675 25.54 -7.42 -39.23
N ARG A 676 25.78 -7.31 -37.92
CA ARG A 676 24.77 -7.65 -36.90
C ARG A 676 23.57 -6.69 -36.94
N VAL A 677 23.80 -5.40 -37.17
CA VAL A 677 22.72 -4.41 -37.35
C VAL A 677 21.85 -4.79 -38.55
N LEU A 678 22.45 -5.18 -39.68
CA LEU A 678 21.72 -5.66 -40.87
C LEU A 678 20.93 -6.95 -40.59
N ALA A 679 21.55 -7.92 -39.93
CA ALA A 679 20.88 -9.16 -39.55
C ALA A 679 19.65 -8.90 -38.66
N ASN A 680 19.80 -8.01 -37.67
CA ASN A 680 18.70 -7.60 -36.80
C ASN A 680 17.62 -6.83 -37.57
N ALA A 681 18.01 -5.92 -38.47
CA ALA A 681 17.07 -5.16 -39.31
C ALA A 681 16.24 -6.07 -40.22
N ALA A 682 16.87 -7.06 -40.85
CA ALA A 682 16.19 -8.05 -41.68
C ALA A 682 15.21 -8.90 -40.87
N ALA A 683 15.62 -9.36 -39.68
CA ALA A 683 14.74 -10.09 -38.77
C ALA A 683 13.52 -9.25 -38.32
N VAL A 684 13.72 -7.95 -38.06
CA VAL A 684 12.62 -7.03 -37.74
C VAL A 684 11.71 -6.82 -38.95
N ALA A 685 12.25 -6.67 -40.17
CA ALA A 685 11.45 -6.49 -41.37
C ALA A 685 10.57 -7.72 -41.69
N GLU A 686 11.11 -8.94 -41.50
CA GLU A 686 10.41 -10.21 -41.78
C GLU A 686 9.49 -10.67 -40.62
N GLY A 687 9.71 -10.16 -39.42
CA GLY A 687 8.98 -10.55 -38.21
C GLY A 687 7.53 -10.02 -38.16
N THR A 688 6.70 -10.67 -37.35
CA THR A 688 5.29 -10.29 -37.13
C THR A 688 5.05 -9.60 -35.79
N ASN A 689 6.06 -9.49 -34.92
CA ASN A 689 5.92 -8.88 -33.60
C ASN A 689 6.19 -7.38 -33.67
N ASP A 690 5.18 -6.57 -33.36
CA ASP A 690 5.25 -5.09 -33.39
C ASP A 690 6.21 -4.53 -32.35
N THR A 691 6.43 -5.26 -31.26
CA THR A 691 7.39 -4.87 -30.22
C THR A 691 8.82 -4.78 -30.78
N ASP A 692 9.17 -5.63 -31.76
CA ASP A 692 10.52 -5.67 -32.32
C ASP A 692 10.87 -4.36 -33.05
N VAL A 693 9.89 -3.71 -33.68
CA VAL A 693 10.05 -2.40 -34.35
C VAL A 693 10.25 -1.29 -33.32
N LEU A 694 9.55 -1.37 -32.17
CA LEU A 694 9.71 -0.41 -31.07
C LEU A 694 11.06 -0.58 -30.36
N LEU A 695 11.64 -1.78 -30.35
CA LEU A 695 12.95 -2.05 -29.77
C LEU A 695 14.12 -1.76 -30.74
N PHE A 696 13.86 -1.76 -32.04
CA PHE A 696 14.90 -1.55 -33.05
C PHE A 696 15.33 -0.08 -33.15
N ASP A 697 16.64 0.17 -33.23
CA ASP A 697 17.21 1.50 -33.49
C ASP A 697 17.55 1.66 -34.99
N PRO A 698 16.75 2.43 -35.76
CA PRO A 698 17.00 2.61 -37.18
C PRO A 698 18.19 3.52 -37.48
N GLN A 699 18.72 4.28 -36.50
CA GLN A 699 19.87 5.14 -36.73
C GLN A 699 21.10 4.33 -37.18
N ALA A 700 21.35 3.19 -36.51
CA ALA A 700 22.45 2.32 -36.86
C ALA A 700 22.31 1.76 -38.28
N LEU A 701 21.08 1.44 -38.72
CA LEU A 701 20.81 0.97 -40.07
C LEU A 701 21.03 2.05 -41.12
N VAL A 702 20.61 3.29 -40.85
CA VAL A 702 20.86 4.45 -41.73
C VAL A 702 22.37 4.70 -41.88
N GLU A 703 23.14 4.57 -40.81
CA GLU A 703 24.61 4.65 -40.89
C GLU A 703 25.20 3.58 -41.80
N VAL A 704 24.72 2.34 -41.70
CA VAL A 704 25.17 1.24 -42.59
C VAL A 704 24.79 1.52 -44.04
N ALA A 705 23.55 1.95 -44.30
CA ALA A 705 23.10 2.32 -45.64
C ALA A 705 23.97 3.43 -46.26
N ALA A 706 24.31 4.46 -45.47
CA ALA A 706 25.18 5.55 -45.92
C ALA A 706 26.63 5.10 -46.21
N VAL A 707 27.13 4.08 -45.50
CA VAL A 707 28.43 3.47 -45.81
C VAL A 707 28.35 2.71 -47.14
N VAL A 708 27.34 1.86 -47.30
CA VAL A 708 27.13 1.06 -48.52
C VAL A 708 26.98 1.96 -49.74
N GLU A 709 26.21 3.05 -49.62
CA GLU A 709 26.01 4.00 -50.69
C GLU A 709 27.31 4.73 -51.08
N ARG A 710 28.12 5.13 -50.10
CA ARG A 710 29.46 5.71 -50.37
C ARG A 710 30.37 4.70 -51.08
N CYS A 711 30.35 3.44 -50.67
CA CYS A 711 31.11 2.38 -51.34
C CYS A 711 30.60 2.14 -52.77
N ARG A 712 29.29 2.14 -53.00
CA ARG A 712 28.67 2.03 -54.32
C ARG A 712 29.15 3.13 -55.26
N LEU A 713 29.09 4.38 -54.82
CA LEU A 713 29.57 5.54 -55.59
C LEU A 713 31.07 5.44 -55.92
N LEU A 714 31.88 4.94 -54.99
CA LEU A 714 33.31 4.73 -55.22
C LEU A 714 33.58 3.63 -56.25
N ILE A 715 32.85 2.50 -56.18
CA ILE A 715 32.95 1.42 -57.17
C ILE A 715 32.57 1.94 -58.56
N GLU A 716 31.48 2.70 -58.67
CA GLU A 716 31.04 3.26 -59.95
C GLU A 716 32.06 4.25 -60.53
N ALA A 717 32.64 5.12 -59.70
CA ALA A 717 33.69 6.04 -60.13
C ALA A 717 34.97 5.30 -60.56
N ALA A 718 35.38 4.27 -59.81
CA ALA A 718 36.54 3.44 -60.15
C ALA A 718 36.34 2.69 -61.47
N ASN A 719 35.16 2.10 -61.68
CA ASN A 719 34.81 1.42 -62.93
C ASN A 719 34.81 2.37 -64.12
N ALA A 720 34.15 3.53 -64.00
CA ALA A 720 34.13 4.53 -65.07
C ALA A 720 35.53 5.01 -65.43
N HIS A 721 36.41 5.18 -64.44
CA HIS A 721 37.81 5.55 -64.68
C HIS A 721 38.62 4.43 -65.34
N ALA A 722 38.43 3.18 -64.91
CA ALA A 722 39.07 2.02 -65.51
C ALA A 722 38.65 1.85 -66.98
N GLU A 723 37.35 1.98 -67.27
CA GLU A 723 36.81 1.95 -68.63
C GLU A 723 37.37 3.08 -69.49
N ALA A 724 37.45 4.31 -68.96
CA ALA A 724 38.05 5.44 -69.67
C ALA A 724 39.54 5.22 -69.98
N LYS A 725 40.30 4.66 -69.03
CA LYS A 725 41.72 4.33 -69.24
C LYS A 725 41.88 3.22 -70.28
N LEU A 726 41.04 2.18 -70.20
CA LEU A 726 41.04 1.08 -71.17
C LEU A 726 40.66 1.57 -72.58
N ALA A 727 39.70 2.50 -72.69
CA ALA A 727 39.34 3.14 -73.96
C ALA A 727 40.49 4.01 -74.52
N HIS A 728 41.21 4.75 -73.67
CA HIS A 728 42.40 5.51 -74.08
C HIS A 728 43.53 4.59 -74.56
N MET A 729 43.77 3.49 -73.85
CA MET A 729 44.75 2.46 -74.21
C MET A 729 44.42 1.79 -75.56
N ILE A 730 43.14 1.60 -75.88
CA ILE A 730 42.68 1.03 -77.16
C ILE A 730 42.67 2.07 -78.31
N GLY A 731 42.44 3.35 -77.99
CA GLY A 731 42.30 4.43 -78.97
C GLY A 731 43.62 5.07 -79.44
N GLU A 732 44.66 5.11 -78.59
CA GLU A 732 45.97 5.75 -78.89
C GLU A 732 47.18 4.80 -78.76
N GLY A 733 47.01 3.53 -78.36
CA GLY A 733 48.11 2.62 -78.04
C GLY A 733 48.75 1.92 -79.24
N ASP A 734 50.05 2.13 -79.43
CA ASP A 734 50.93 1.19 -80.15
C ASP A 734 50.86 -0.19 -79.43
N PRO A 735 50.43 -1.27 -80.10
CA PRO A 735 50.19 -2.58 -79.48
C PRO A 735 51.36 -3.09 -78.62
N ASP A 736 52.60 -2.79 -79.03
CA ASP A 736 53.82 -3.25 -78.37
C ASP A 736 54.09 -2.52 -77.04
N ALA A 737 53.66 -1.26 -76.92
CA ALA A 737 53.77 -0.48 -75.68
C ALA A 737 52.73 -0.96 -74.65
N LEU A 738 51.53 -1.32 -75.13
CA LEU A 738 50.45 -1.86 -74.30
C LEU A 738 50.81 -3.22 -73.70
N GLU A 739 51.40 -4.11 -74.50
CA GLU A 739 51.89 -5.41 -74.05
C GLU A 739 52.99 -5.26 -73.00
N SER A 740 53.94 -4.34 -73.22
CA SER A 740 55.04 -4.06 -72.28
C SER A 740 54.54 -3.50 -70.95
N GLU A 741 53.52 -2.64 -70.95
CA GLU A 741 52.95 -2.05 -69.73
C GLU A 741 52.09 -3.05 -68.94
N ILE A 742 51.35 -3.92 -69.65
CA ILE A 742 50.60 -5.03 -69.05
C ILE A 742 51.54 -6.06 -68.41
N VAL A 743 52.65 -6.40 -69.08
CA VAL A 743 53.68 -7.30 -68.54
C VAL A 743 54.36 -6.66 -67.31
N ALA A 744 54.65 -5.36 -67.35
CA ALA A 744 55.24 -4.64 -66.22
C ALA A 744 54.31 -4.60 -65.00
N GLU A 745 53.01 -4.37 -65.18
CA GLU A 745 52.06 -4.39 -64.07
C GLU A 745 51.71 -5.80 -63.58
N LEU A 746 51.66 -6.80 -64.45
CA LEU A 746 51.54 -8.20 -64.03
C LEU A 746 52.75 -8.65 -63.20
N ALA A 747 53.97 -8.23 -63.55
CA ALA A 747 55.16 -8.47 -62.75
C ALA A 747 55.10 -7.76 -61.38
N ARG A 748 54.54 -6.55 -61.34
CA ARG A 748 54.38 -5.79 -60.09
C ARG A 748 53.32 -6.39 -59.16
N VAL A 749 52.22 -6.92 -59.70
CA VAL A 749 51.13 -7.53 -58.93
C VAL A 749 51.47 -8.95 -58.47
N THR A 750 52.23 -9.73 -59.24
CA THR A 750 52.61 -11.11 -58.88
C THR A 750 53.83 -11.21 -57.98
N GLY A 751 54.53 -10.09 -57.72
CA GLY A 751 55.72 -10.05 -56.86
C GLY A 751 56.91 -10.85 -57.41
N VAL A 752 56.88 -11.24 -58.69
CA VAL A 752 58.00 -11.92 -59.33
C VAL A 752 58.95 -10.85 -59.86
N ALA A 753 60.03 -10.61 -59.13
CA ALA A 753 61.18 -9.88 -59.65
C ALA A 753 61.67 -10.59 -60.92
N GLN A 754 61.75 -9.83 -62.03
CA GLN A 754 62.36 -10.30 -63.27
C GLN A 754 63.81 -10.74 -63.00
N GLU A 755 64.06 -12.03 -63.06
CA GLU A 755 65.39 -12.60 -63.25
C GLU A 755 65.49 -13.19 -64.67
N VAL A 756 66.30 -12.53 -65.50
CA VAL A 756 67.05 -13.02 -66.69
C VAL A 756 66.17 -13.31 -67.94
N VAL A 757 66.44 -12.84 -69.16
CA VAL A 757 67.66 -13.04 -69.99
C VAL A 757 67.72 -12.06 -71.19
N ALA A 758 68.96 -11.60 -71.47
CA ALA A 758 69.56 -10.97 -72.66
C ALA A 758 69.29 -9.49 -72.96
#